data_AF-A0A8C1IYF1-F1
#
_entry.id   AF-A0A8C1IYF1-F1
#
_cell.length_a   1.000
_cell.length_b   1.000
_cell.length_c   1.000
_cell.angle_alpha   90.00
_cell.angle_beta   90.00
_cell.angle_gamma   90.00
#
_symmetry.space_group_name_H-M   'P 1'
#
loop_
_entity.id
_entity.type
_entity.pdbx_description
1 polymer ?
#
loop_
_entity_poly.entity_id
_entity_poly.type
_entity_poly.pdbx_seq_one_letter_code
_entity_poly.pdbx_strand_id
1 'polypeptide(L)'
;MAGHAYVPDSQTESSTTDTGMGSAGFLLRKEACSPMHSQVCRLFPVKVSGYCVIFSLVFIKVPVAIGGTASGEPCIFPFLFQEKEYSECTTEGRGDGRLWSVNGSRLTKHRILNSSVYSYLYLLLHYRLYDRLLKVAEMGHAKAMEKVAYAMLFGDYLPQSIPQAKEIFEKLALEGSPKAQTALGFLYAAGLGVNSSQAKALVYYTFGALGGNLVAHMILGYRYWGGVGVPQSCESALTHYRLVANHVASDVSLTGGSAVQRIRLLDEVESPGSSSGMLEEDLIQYYQFLAEKGDVQAQVGLGQLHLHGGRGVEQNHQRAYEYFNQAANAGNTHAMAFLGKMYSEGSEYVAQNNDTALHYFKKAADLGNPVGQSGLGMAYLYGRGVPVNYDLALKYFQKAAEQGWVDGQLQLGTMYYNGIGVKRDYKQALKFFNLASQAGHILAFYNLAQMHATGTGVMRSCHTAVELFKNVCERGRWSERLMAAYGSFKEGDMDSALVQYLLLSEQGYEVAQSNVAFILDQSESIFNENETYPRALLHWTRAAAQGYTVARIKLGDYHFYGYGTDVDYETAVIHYRLASEQQHSAQAMFNLGYMHEKGLGIKQDIHLAKRFYDMAAEASPDAQVPVFLALCKLGLIYALEYLQDLNLKDLLSQVDLDQLLGPEWDLYLMTVIALLLGTVIAYRQRQHQAVPRAPPAPPRPPAQPEQPAGEPEEQ
;
A
#
# COMPACT_ATOMS: atom_id res chain seq x y z
N MET A 1 -24.30 49.96 6.35
CA MET A 1 -23.61 51.23 6.65
C MET A 1 -22.12 50.93 6.62
N ALA A 2 -21.51 51.00 5.43
CA ALA A 2 -20.68 52.12 4.93
C ALA A 2 -19.32 52.18 5.65
N GLY A 3 -18.14 52.10 5.01
CA GLY A 3 -17.75 52.05 3.60
C GLY A 3 -16.34 51.43 3.50
N HIS A 4 -16.02 50.70 2.41
CA HIS A 4 -15.35 51.18 1.18
C HIS A 4 -13.88 51.60 1.34
N ALA A 5 -12.98 50.79 0.76
CA ALA A 5 -11.98 51.23 -0.22
C ALA A 5 -11.41 50.01 -0.99
N TYR A 6 -11.57 50.02 -2.31
CA TYR A 6 -10.98 49.12 -3.31
C TYR A 6 -10.34 50.02 -4.38
N VAL A 7 -9.57 49.41 -5.31
CA VAL A 7 -9.12 49.89 -6.64
C VAL A 7 -7.65 50.42 -6.68
N PRO A 8 -6.82 50.17 -7.74
CA PRO A 8 -6.80 49.09 -8.75
C PRO A 8 -5.40 48.52 -9.12
N ASP A 9 -5.45 47.48 -9.97
CA ASP A 9 -4.42 46.98 -10.89
C ASP A 9 -3.80 48.03 -11.82
N SER A 10 -2.56 47.75 -12.29
CA SER A 10 -2.04 48.25 -13.57
C SER A 10 -1.64 47.10 -14.48
N GLN A 11 -2.35 46.99 -15.61
CA GLN A 11 -1.97 46.24 -16.80
C GLN A 11 -0.84 46.94 -17.56
N THR A 12 0.01 46.17 -18.23
CA THR A 12 0.50 46.51 -19.58
C THR A 12 0.59 45.23 -20.41
N GLU A 13 -0.15 45.25 -21.52
CA GLU A 13 -0.25 44.27 -22.59
C GLU A 13 0.97 44.30 -23.55
N SER A 14 1.19 43.19 -24.27
CA SER A 14 1.39 43.13 -25.75
C SER A 14 1.89 41.70 -26.09
N SER A 15 1.08 40.76 -26.58
CA SER A 15 0.43 40.61 -27.91
C SER A 15 1.15 39.60 -28.82
N THR A 16 0.45 38.48 -29.07
CA THR A 16 0.29 37.72 -30.34
C THR A 16 1.55 37.13 -31.03
N THR A 17 1.60 35.86 -31.46
CA THR A 17 0.72 35.25 -32.48
C THR A 17 0.74 33.71 -32.45
N ASP A 18 -0.42 33.11 -32.73
CA ASP A 18 -0.63 31.71 -33.16
C ASP A 18 0.06 31.38 -34.49
N THR A 19 0.54 30.14 -34.65
CA THR A 19 0.26 29.26 -35.82
C THR A 19 0.74 27.82 -35.60
N GLY A 20 -0.20 26.87 -35.60
CA GLY A 20 -0.27 25.67 -36.46
C GLY A 20 0.90 24.66 -36.59
N MET A 21 0.59 23.40 -36.23
CA MET A 21 0.91 22.11 -36.90
C MET A 21 2.31 21.85 -37.51
N GLY A 22 2.92 20.73 -37.13
CA GLY A 22 3.91 20.06 -37.98
C GLY A 22 4.79 19.01 -37.29
N SER A 23 4.49 17.74 -37.55
CA SER A 23 5.35 16.57 -37.36
C SER A 23 6.77 16.74 -37.93
N ALA A 24 7.81 16.32 -37.19
CA ALA A 24 8.95 15.49 -37.66
C ALA A 24 10.20 15.59 -36.76
N GLY A 25 10.75 14.42 -36.40
CA GLY A 25 12.19 14.15 -36.42
C GLY A 25 13.07 14.75 -35.31
N PHE A 26 13.28 14.02 -34.22
CA PHE A 26 14.42 14.24 -33.33
C PHE A 26 15.73 13.82 -34.05
N LEU A 27 16.48 14.81 -34.53
CA LEU A 27 17.86 14.67 -35.03
C LEU A 27 18.84 14.80 -33.85
N LEU A 28 19.52 13.71 -33.52
CA LEU A 28 20.67 13.66 -32.60
C LEU A 28 21.83 14.50 -33.16
N ARG A 29 22.24 15.57 -32.45
CA ARG A 29 23.54 16.23 -32.67
C ARG A 29 24.59 15.63 -31.73
N LYS A 30 25.63 15.04 -32.33
CA LYS A 30 26.87 14.64 -31.68
C LYS A 30 27.76 15.88 -31.48
N GLU A 31 28.23 16.11 -30.26
CA GLU A 31 29.40 16.97 -30.01
C GLU A 31 30.47 16.17 -29.25
N ALA A 32 31.73 16.40 -29.63
CA ALA A 32 32.91 15.61 -29.27
C ALA A 32 33.56 16.10 -27.96
N CYS A 33 34.00 15.17 -27.11
CA CYS A 33 34.82 15.48 -25.93
C CYS A 33 36.29 15.75 -26.31
N SER A 34 36.86 16.83 -25.79
CA SER A 34 38.31 17.06 -25.68
C SER A 34 38.78 16.82 -24.23
N PRO A 35 39.97 16.24 -23.99
CA PRO A 35 40.41 15.82 -22.67
C PRO A 35 41.29 16.88 -22.00
N MET A 36 41.07 17.21 -20.72
CA MET A 36 42.17 17.57 -19.81
C MET A 36 41.74 17.57 -18.33
N HIS A 37 42.65 17.00 -17.52
CA HIS A 37 42.75 16.97 -16.06
C HIS A 37 41.94 15.91 -15.29
N SER A 38 42.49 14.70 -15.37
CA SER A 38 42.50 13.66 -14.35
C SER A 38 42.78 14.21 -12.94
N GLN A 39 41.90 13.95 -11.96
CA GLN A 39 42.25 13.26 -10.71
C GLN A 39 41.00 12.90 -9.89
N VAL A 40 40.98 11.66 -9.40
CA VAL A 40 39.98 10.97 -8.55
C VAL A 40 38.69 10.50 -9.25
N CYS A 41 38.82 9.48 -10.09
CA CYS A 41 37.75 8.53 -10.40
C CYS A 41 38.18 7.14 -9.90
N ARG A 42 37.57 6.67 -8.81
CA ARG A 42 37.46 5.23 -8.47
C ARG A 42 36.09 4.98 -7.85
N LEU A 43 35.12 4.68 -8.71
CA LEU A 43 33.88 3.96 -8.39
C LEU A 43 33.69 2.89 -9.47
N PHE A 44 33.18 1.73 -9.06
CA PHE A 44 33.10 0.47 -9.82
C PHE A 44 32.35 0.59 -11.17
N PRO A 45 32.65 -0.27 -12.16
CA PRO A 45 31.99 -0.25 -13.47
C PRO A 45 30.68 -1.04 -13.42
N VAL A 46 29.58 -0.46 -13.91
CA VAL A 46 28.42 -1.22 -14.37
C VAL A 46 28.27 -0.97 -15.86
N LYS A 47 28.40 -2.05 -16.64
CA LYS A 47 28.24 -2.04 -18.10
C LYS A 47 26.73 -2.19 -18.37
N VAL A 48 26.05 -1.10 -18.66
CA VAL A 48 24.68 -1.13 -19.20
C VAL A 48 24.74 -0.85 -20.69
N SER A 49 24.02 -1.67 -21.45
CA SER A 49 23.92 -1.60 -22.90
C SER A 49 23.38 -0.24 -23.36
N GLY A 50 24.20 0.50 -24.11
CA GLY A 50 23.74 1.28 -25.26
C GLY A 50 23.10 2.66 -25.08
N TYR A 51 22.77 3.14 -23.87
CA TYR A 51 22.15 4.48 -23.71
C TYR A 51 22.77 5.30 -22.58
N CYS A 52 23.10 6.57 -22.89
CA CYS A 52 23.70 7.52 -21.97
C CYS A 52 22.57 8.36 -21.34
N VAL A 53 22.15 8.02 -20.13
CA VAL A 53 21.27 8.86 -19.31
C VAL A 53 22.15 9.84 -18.54
N ILE A 54 21.99 11.14 -18.79
CA ILE A 54 22.63 12.18 -17.98
C ILE A 54 21.92 12.21 -16.64
N PHE A 55 22.48 11.53 -15.63
CA PHE A 55 22.13 11.83 -14.24
C PHE A 55 22.50 13.30 -13.99
N SER A 56 21.50 14.13 -13.69
CA SER A 56 21.75 15.42 -13.05
C SER A 56 22.35 15.14 -11.68
N LEU A 57 23.68 15.12 -11.63
CA LEU A 57 24.46 15.09 -10.39
C LEU A 57 24.02 16.27 -9.52
N VAL A 58 23.20 16.01 -8.51
CA VAL A 58 23.04 16.93 -7.39
C VAL A 58 24.39 16.97 -6.69
N PHE A 59 25.21 17.96 -7.03
CA PHE A 59 26.45 18.25 -6.32
C PHE A 59 26.11 18.65 -4.88
N ILE A 60 26.21 17.70 -3.95
CA ILE A 60 26.28 18.01 -2.52
C ILE A 60 27.68 18.60 -2.29
N LYS A 61 27.76 19.92 -2.14
CA LYS A 61 28.98 20.57 -1.67
C LYS A 61 29.16 20.24 -0.19
N VAL A 62 30.14 19.40 0.12
CA VAL A 62 30.65 19.26 1.49
C VAL A 62 31.09 20.65 1.97
N PRO A 63 30.59 21.13 3.12
CA PRO A 63 30.96 22.44 3.62
C PRO A 63 32.46 22.51 3.93
N VAL A 64 33.12 23.57 3.46
CA VAL A 64 34.51 23.87 3.80
C VAL A 64 34.52 24.70 5.08
N ALA A 65 35.21 24.22 6.11
CA ALA A 65 35.32 24.93 7.38
C ALA A 65 36.24 26.16 7.23
N ILE A 66 35.80 27.32 7.75
CA ILE A 66 36.50 28.62 7.59
C ILE A 66 36.79 29.33 8.92
N GLY A 67 36.33 28.78 10.06
CA GLY A 67 36.48 29.40 11.38
C GLY A 67 36.28 28.41 12.54
N GLY A 68 36.41 28.85 13.80
CA GLY A 68 36.17 27.99 14.96
C GLY A 68 35.48 28.72 16.10
N THR A 69 34.83 27.96 16.97
CA THR A 69 33.99 28.46 18.05
C THR A 69 34.76 28.56 19.36
N ALA A 70 34.32 29.48 20.22
CA ALA A 70 34.65 29.43 21.64
C ALA A 70 33.53 28.67 22.36
N SER A 71 33.92 27.74 23.24
CA SER A 71 33.11 26.97 24.20
C SER A 71 31.58 27.08 24.05
N GLY A 72 30.94 26.02 23.53
CA GLY A 72 29.50 25.78 23.68
C GLY A 72 28.67 25.60 22.40
N GLU A 73 29.25 25.78 21.21
CA GLU A 73 28.52 25.59 19.93
C GLU A 73 28.80 24.21 19.28
N PRO A 74 27.78 23.52 18.72
CA PRO A 74 27.95 22.19 18.13
C PRO A 74 28.67 22.23 16.76
N CYS A 75 29.66 21.35 16.58
CA CYS A 75 30.31 21.12 15.29
C CYS A 75 29.34 20.45 14.30
N ILE A 76 29.33 20.88 13.03
CA ILE A 76 28.52 20.27 11.94
C ILE A 76 29.43 19.38 11.09
N PHE A 77 29.03 18.12 10.86
CA PHE A 77 29.82 17.08 10.15
C PHE A 77 29.06 16.43 8.99
N PRO A 78 29.78 15.88 7.98
CA PRO A 78 31.23 15.97 7.76
C PRO A 78 31.65 17.32 7.13
N PHE A 79 32.92 17.71 7.32
CA PHE A 79 33.50 18.89 6.65
C PHE A 79 34.88 18.58 6.06
N LEU A 80 35.28 19.34 5.03
CA LEU A 80 36.59 19.25 4.39
C LEU A 80 37.49 20.40 4.85
N PHE A 81 38.74 20.07 5.21
CA PHE A 81 39.80 21.04 5.47
C PHE A 81 41.12 20.53 4.88
N GLN A 82 41.77 21.35 4.05
CA GLN A 82 43.01 20.98 3.32
C GLN A 82 42.92 19.60 2.65
N GLU A 83 41.81 19.34 1.94
CA GLU A 83 41.55 18.07 1.23
C GLU A 83 41.47 16.82 2.13
N LYS A 84 41.42 16.98 3.45
CA LYS A 84 41.10 15.91 4.42
C LYS A 84 39.71 16.08 4.99
N GLU A 85 38.96 14.98 5.03
CA GLU A 85 37.60 14.94 5.57
C GLU A 85 37.65 14.61 7.07
N TYR A 86 36.93 15.40 7.87
CA TYR A 86 36.86 15.24 9.31
C TYR A 86 35.44 14.85 9.75
N SER A 87 35.34 13.81 10.57
CA SER A 87 34.07 13.25 11.08
C SER A 87 33.84 13.46 12.58
N GLU A 88 34.80 14.06 13.28
CA GLU A 88 34.76 14.35 14.71
C GLU A 88 35.33 15.74 14.98
N CYS A 89 34.99 16.35 16.12
CA CYS A 89 35.50 17.68 16.48
C CYS A 89 37.01 17.56 16.75
N THR A 90 37.83 18.15 15.87
CA THR A 90 39.29 18.15 16.04
C THR A 90 39.82 19.57 16.18
N THR A 91 40.99 19.70 16.81
CA THR A 91 41.83 20.92 16.79
C THR A 91 42.98 20.81 15.80
N GLU A 92 43.02 19.73 15.01
CA GLU A 92 44.14 19.41 14.15
C GLU A 92 44.31 20.48 13.05
N GLY A 93 45.54 20.96 12.86
CA GLY A 93 45.86 22.04 11.91
C GLY A 93 45.72 23.46 12.44
N ARG A 94 45.39 23.65 13.73
CA ARG A 94 45.30 24.97 14.40
C ARG A 94 46.33 25.16 15.51
N GLY A 95 46.88 26.36 15.63
CA GLY A 95 47.81 26.76 16.70
C GLY A 95 47.15 27.36 17.95
N ASP A 96 45.82 27.58 17.90
CA ASP A 96 45.04 28.29 18.91
C ASP A 96 44.09 27.39 19.74
N GLY A 97 44.11 26.06 19.53
CA GLY A 97 43.45 25.08 20.39
C GLY A 97 41.92 25.05 20.36
N ARG A 98 41.28 25.74 19.40
CA ARG A 98 39.81 25.81 19.25
C ARG A 98 39.28 24.79 18.24
N LEU A 99 38.04 24.32 18.45
CA LEU A 99 37.34 23.39 17.56
C LEU A 99 36.83 24.10 16.29
N TRP A 100 36.72 23.34 15.20
CA TRP A 100 36.21 23.81 13.90
C TRP A 100 34.70 24.11 13.90
N SER A 101 34.29 25.12 13.12
CA SER A 101 32.89 25.52 12.91
C SER A 101 32.65 26.00 11.47
N VAL A 102 31.44 25.76 10.95
CA VAL A 102 31.03 26.21 9.61
C VAL A 102 30.15 27.45 9.74
N ASN A 103 30.49 28.54 9.04
CA ASN A 103 29.80 29.82 9.13
C ASN A 103 28.54 29.81 8.23
N GLY A 104 27.34 29.82 8.82
CA GLY A 104 26.04 29.67 8.13
C GLY A 104 25.56 30.88 7.31
N SER A 105 26.36 31.93 7.14
CA SER A 105 25.92 33.21 6.57
C SER A 105 25.88 33.27 5.03
N ARG A 106 26.46 32.29 4.32
CA ARG A 106 26.27 32.08 2.86
C ARG A 106 25.29 30.96 2.49
N LEU A 107 24.65 30.34 3.48
CA LEU A 107 23.48 29.48 3.34
C LEU A 107 22.19 30.26 3.67
N THR A 108 22.17 31.56 3.37
CA THR A 108 21.00 32.40 3.62
C THR A 108 19.96 32.20 2.51
N LYS A 109 18.81 31.65 2.91
CA LYS A 109 17.50 31.80 2.26
C LYS A 109 17.44 31.47 0.76
N HIS A 110 17.72 30.23 0.37
CA HIS A 110 17.07 29.57 -0.78
C HIS A 110 17.52 28.11 -0.88
N ARG A 111 16.99 27.28 0.02
CA ARG A 111 16.56 25.90 -0.22
C ARG A 111 16.25 25.31 1.14
N ILE A 112 14.96 25.14 1.35
CA ILE A 112 14.35 24.13 2.19
C ILE A 112 15.32 22.94 2.27
N LEU A 113 15.74 22.56 3.49
CA LEU A 113 16.39 21.28 3.72
C LEU A 113 15.38 20.21 3.29
N ASN A 114 15.40 19.86 2.00
CA ASN A 114 14.52 18.87 1.43
C ASN A 114 14.76 17.53 2.12
N SER A 115 13.67 16.79 2.33
CA SER A 115 13.62 15.38 2.74
C SER A 115 14.74 14.52 2.14
N SER A 116 15.15 14.80 0.90
CA SER A 116 16.22 14.10 0.19
C SER A 116 17.58 14.11 0.90
N VAL A 117 18.03 15.21 1.51
CA VAL A 117 19.36 15.27 2.15
C VAL A 117 19.40 14.44 3.44
N TYR A 118 18.30 14.42 4.20
CA TYR A 118 18.16 13.55 5.37
C TYR A 118 18.10 12.08 4.97
N SER A 119 17.36 11.75 3.90
CA SER A 119 17.29 10.39 3.34
C SER A 119 18.67 9.88 2.92
N TYR A 120 19.48 10.70 2.23
CA TYR A 120 20.83 10.32 1.82
C TYR A 120 21.79 10.13 3.01
N LEU A 121 21.72 10.99 4.03
CA LEU A 121 22.55 10.88 5.24
C LEU A 121 22.18 9.62 6.06
N TYR A 122 20.88 9.32 6.12
CA TYR A 122 20.32 8.15 6.80
C TYR A 122 20.72 6.84 6.09
N LEU A 123 20.66 6.82 4.75
CA LEU A 123 21.11 5.70 3.92
C LEU A 123 22.62 5.45 4.09
N LEU A 124 23.43 6.51 4.14
CA LEU A 124 24.87 6.45 4.39
C LEU A 124 25.21 5.90 5.78
N LEU A 125 24.43 6.27 6.80
CA LEU A 125 24.58 5.75 8.16
C LEU A 125 24.24 4.25 8.21
N HIS A 126 23.14 3.83 7.57
CA HIS A 126 22.74 2.42 7.49
C HIS A 126 23.79 1.59 6.76
N TYR A 127 24.32 2.07 5.64
CA TYR A 127 25.39 1.39 4.93
C TYR A 127 26.63 1.16 5.81
N ARG A 128 27.05 2.18 6.57
CA ARG A 128 28.17 2.04 7.54
C ARG A 128 27.86 1.07 8.68
N LEU A 129 26.62 1.01 9.14
CA LEU A 129 26.20 0.05 10.16
C LEU A 129 26.24 -1.39 9.63
N TYR A 130 25.76 -1.61 8.39
CA TYR A 130 25.82 -2.92 7.74
C TYR A 130 27.25 -3.36 7.42
N ASP A 131 28.16 -2.45 7.06
CA ASP A 131 29.59 -2.77 6.92
C ASP A 131 30.22 -3.26 8.24
N ARG A 132 29.86 -2.64 9.37
CA ARG A 132 30.28 -3.14 10.69
C ARG A 132 29.63 -4.48 11.02
N LEU A 133 28.35 -4.66 10.68
CA LEU A 133 27.61 -5.90 10.90
C LEU A 133 28.22 -7.06 10.10
N LEU A 134 28.68 -6.80 8.87
CA LEU A 134 29.40 -7.75 8.02
C LEU A 134 30.67 -8.23 8.70
N LYS A 135 31.50 -7.32 9.21
CA LYS A 135 32.72 -7.68 9.96
C LYS A 135 32.41 -8.54 11.19
N VAL A 136 31.31 -8.25 11.89
CA VAL A 136 30.88 -9.06 13.04
C VAL A 136 30.35 -10.44 12.62
N ALA A 137 29.70 -10.52 11.47
CA ALA A 137 29.27 -11.79 10.89
C ALA A 137 30.47 -12.64 10.43
N GLU A 138 31.50 -12.03 9.85
CA GLU A 138 32.76 -12.68 9.49
C GLU A 138 33.50 -13.24 10.71
N MET A 139 33.38 -12.59 11.87
CA MET A 139 33.87 -13.10 13.17
C MET A 139 33.03 -14.28 13.72
N GLY A 140 31.97 -14.72 13.03
CA GLY A 140 31.19 -15.90 13.39
C GLY A 140 30.06 -15.66 14.39
N HIS A 141 29.62 -14.41 14.61
CA HIS A 141 28.52 -14.14 15.53
C HIS A 141 27.15 -14.48 14.90
N ALA A 142 26.50 -15.54 15.40
CA ALA A 142 25.28 -16.11 14.80
C ALA A 142 24.16 -15.10 14.51
N LYS A 143 23.78 -14.24 15.49
CA LYS A 143 22.71 -13.25 15.28
C LYS A 143 23.07 -12.16 14.26
N ALA A 144 24.37 -11.86 14.11
CA ALA A 144 24.83 -10.90 13.12
C ALA A 144 24.78 -11.53 11.73
N MET A 145 25.25 -12.78 11.61
CA MET A 145 25.11 -13.58 10.39
C MET A 145 23.66 -13.71 9.94
N GLU A 146 22.71 -13.96 10.87
CA GLU A 146 21.28 -13.98 10.55
C GLU A 146 20.82 -12.68 9.89
N LYS A 147 21.11 -11.53 10.53
CA LYS A 147 20.70 -10.21 10.00
C LYS A 147 21.35 -9.90 8.66
N VAL A 148 22.64 -10.20 8.49
CA VAL A 148 23.36 -10.02 7.23
C VAL A 148 22.76 -10.87 6.13
N ALA A 149 22.52 -12.16 6.38
CA ALA A 149 21.98 -13.08 5.38
C ALA A 149 20.57 -12.67 4.92
N TYR A 150 19.71 -12.22 5.84
CA TYR A 150 18.40 -11.67 5.47
C TYR A 150 18.50 -10.36 4.68
N ALA A 151 19.43 -9.47 5.02
CA ALA A 151 19.64 -8.24 4.26
C ALA A 151 20.18 -8.52 2.84
N MET A 152 21.09 -9.50 2.69
CA MET A 152 21.56 -9.97 1.38
C MET A 152 20.45 -10.67 0.58
N LEU A 153 19.50 -11.33 1.24
CA LEU A 153 18.38 -11.98 0.57
C LEU A 153 17.38 -10.97 -0.01
N PHE A 154 17.09 -9.89 0.72
CA PHE A 154 16.04 -8.93 0.36
C PHE A 154 16.52 -7.66 -0.32
N GLY A 155 17.81 -7.34 -0.26
CA GLY A 155 18.34 -6.11 -0.87
C GLY A 155 18.20 -4.84 -0.03
N ASP A 156 17.74 -4.92 1.23
CA ASP A 156 17.34 -3.74 2.04
C ASP A 156 18.44 -2.66 2.17
N TYR A 157 19.71 -3.05 2.28
CA TYR A 157 20.87 -2.15 2.43
C TYR A 157 22.19 -2.72 1.89
N LEU A 158 22.18 -4.00 1.54
CA LEU A 158 23.30 -4.73 0.93
C LEU A 158 22.85 -5.17 -0.45
N PRO A 159 23.77 -5.25 -1.43
CA PRO A 159 23.41 -5.77 -2.75
C PRO A 159 22.85 -7.18 -2.61
N GLN A 160 21.76 -7.45 -3.32
CA GLN A 160 21.08 -8.72 -3.26
C GLN A 160 22.00 -9.85 -3.75
N SER A 161 22.12 -10.91 -2.95
CA SER A 161 22.94 -12.08 -3.27
C SER A 161 22.35 -13.34 -2.65
N ILE A 162 21.48 -14.02 -3.41
CA ILE A 162 20.82 -15.26 -3.01
C ILE A 162 21.84 -16.38 -2.70
N PRO A 163 22.90 -16.61 -3.52
CA PRO A 163 23.86 -17.69 -3.26
C PRO A 163 24.65 -17.50 -1.96
N GLN A 164 25.10 -16.28 -1.67
CA GLN A 164 25.84 -15.98 -0.44
C GLN A 164 24.94 -16.07 0.79
N ALA A 165 23.73 -15.54 0.71
CA ALA A 165 22.74 -15.65 1.78
C ALA A 165 22.45 -17.13 2.10
N LYS A 166 22.29 -17.97 1.08
CA LYS A 166 22.08 -19.42 1.22
C LYS A 166 23.22 -20.10 1.98
N GLU A 167 24.47 -19.86 1.63
CA GLU A 167 25.63 -20.48 2.31
C GLU A 167 25.64 -20.13 3.81
N ILE A 168 25.36 -18.88 4.15
CA ILE A 168 25.25 -18.43 5.54
C ILE A 168 24.07 -19.12 6.24
N PHE A 169 22.92 -19.24 5.57
CA PHE A 169 21.76 -19.94 6.13
C PHE A 169 22.01 -21.45 6.33
N GLU A 170 22.71 -22.12 5.43
CA GLU A 170 23.08 -23.53 5.59
C GLU A 170 23.95 -23.73 6.83
N LYS A 171 24.97 -22.88 7.02
CA LYS A 171 25.82 -22.91 8.22
C LYS A 171 25.01 -22.68 9.51
N LEU A 172 24.18 -21.64 9.54
CA LEU A 172 23.36 -21.32 10.71
C LEU A 172 22.27 -22.37 10.99
N ALA A 173 21.74 -23.03 9.96
CA ALA A 173 20.76 -24.09 10.12
C ALA A 173 21.37 -25.36 10.76
N LEU A 174 22.63 -25.67 10.44
CA LEU A 174 23.40 -26.73 11.10
C LEU A 174 23.64 -26.42 12.59
N GLU A 175 23.84 -25.13 12.92
CA GLU A 175 23.94 -24.65 14.31
C GLU A 175 22.57 -24.63 15.03
N GLY A 176 21.46 -24.90 14.32
CA GLY A 176 20.12 -24.95 14.89
C GLY A 176 19.38 -23.61 14.93
N SER A 177 19.79 -22.61 14.15
CA SER A 177 19.07 -21.33 14.10
C SER A 177 17.68 -21.53 13.46
N PRO A 178 16.59 -21.19 14.17
CA PRO A 178 15.23 -21.34 13.65
C PRO A 178 14.94 -20.35 12.52
N LYS A 179 15.59 -19.18 12.53
CA LYS A 179 15.47 -18.18 11.47
C LYS A 179 16.15 -18.62 10.18
N ALA A 180 17.33 -19.24 10.29
CA ALA A 180 18.03 -19.78 9.13
C ALA A 180 17.29 -20.99 8.54
N GLN A 181 16.78 -21.90 9.40
CA GLN A 181 15.93 -23.01 8.95
C GLN A 181 14.70 -22.49 8.20
N THR A 182 14.02 -21.46 8.73
CA THR A 182 12.86 -20.85 8.04
C THR A 182 13.27 -20.24 6.69
N ALA A 183 14.42 -19.57 6.61
CA ALA A 183 14.93 -19.01 5.35
C ALA A 183 15.27 -20.10 4.32
N LEU A 184 15.92 -21.20 4.72
CA LEU A 184 16.15 -22.34 3.83
C LEU A 184 14.84 -22.96 3.35
N GLY A 185 13.85 -23.08 4.25
CA GLY A 185 12.50 -23.52 3.89
C GLY A 185 11.90 -22.64 2.79
N PHE A 186 12.07 -21.32 2.92
CA PHE A 186 11.67 -20.35 1.90
C PHE A 186 12.42 -20.50 0.59
N LEU A 187 13.75 -20.63 0.62
CA LEU A 187 14.55 -20.84 -0.59
C LEU A 187 14.14 -22.12 -1.33
N TYR A 188 13.88 -23.23 -0.62
CA TYR A 188 13.39 -24.46 -1.23
C TYR A 188 11.94 -24.38 -1.72
N ALA A 189 11.07 -23.62 -1.03
CA ALA A 189 9.68 -23.42 -1.45
C ALA A 189 9.60 -22.59 -2.74
N ALA A 190 10.36 -21.50 -2.79
CA ALA A 190 10.41 -20.57 -3.91
C ALA A 190 11.37 -21.04 -5.03
N GLY A 191 12.27 -21.99 -4.76
CA GLY A 191 13.29 -22.43 -5.72
C GLY A 191 14.35 -21.36 -6.02
N LEU A 192 14.75 -20.58 -5.02
CA LEU A 192 15.73 -19.49 -5.14
C LEU A 192 17.14 -20.02 -4.83
N GLY A 193 18.00 -20.13 -5.85
CA GLY A 193 19.36 -20.67 -5.71
C GLY A 193 19.41 -22.17 -5.37
N VAL A 194 18.27 -22.86 -5.44
CA VAL A 194 18.09 -24.30 -5.21
C VAL A 194 16.93 -24.83 -6.06
N ASN A 195 16.92 -26.13 -6.33
CA ASN A 195 15.77 -26.77 -6.96
C ASN A 195 14.56 -26.73 -6.02
N SER A 196 13.40 -26.32 -6.56
CA SER A 196 12.16 -26.24 -5.80
C SER A 196 11.78 -27.60 -5.22
N SER A 197 11.49 -27.64 -3.92
CA SER A 197 11.08 -28.86 -3.22
C SER A 197 10.18 -28.52 -2.03
N GLN A 198 8.87 -28.73 -2.22
CA GLN A 198 7.88 -28.49 -1.15
C GLN A 198 8.08 -29.41 0.05
N ALA A 199 8.55 -30.64 -0.16
CA ALA A 199 8.84 -31.58 0.93
C ALA A 199 10.00 -31.12 1.81
N LYS A 200 11.13 -30.68 1.20
CA LYS A 200 12.25 -30.09 1.97
C LYS A 200 11.83 -28.81 2.67
N ALA A 201 11.09 -27.95 1.97
CA ALA A 201 10.57 -26.71 2.54
C ALA A 201 9.73 -26.96 3.80
N LEU A 202 8.80 -27.93 3.73
CA LEU A 202 7.97 -28.32 4.86
C LEU A 202 8.81 -28.74 6.07
N VAL A 203 9.82 -29.59 5.87
CA VAL A 203 10.71 -30.04 6.95
C VAL A 203 11.43 -28.85 7.60
N TYR A 204 12.01 -27.96 6.81
CA TYR A 204 12.69 -26.77 7.33
C TYR A 204 11.74 -25.83 8.09
N TYR A 205 10.52 -25.61 7.58
CA TYR A 205 9.53 -24.81 8.29
C TYR A 205 9.09 -25.47 9.59
N THR A 206 8.97 -26.80 9.65
CA THR A 206 8.66 -27.50 10.91
C THR A 206 9.75 -27.33 11.95
N PHE A 207 11.03 -27.43 11.58
CA PHE A 207 12.13 -27.17 12.50
C PHE A 207 12.17 -25.69 12.93
N GLY A 208 11.97 -24.76 12.00
CA GLY A 208 11.89 -23.33 12.31
C GLY A 208 10.76 -23.00 13.29
N ALA A 209 9.59 -23.62 13.12
CA ALA A 209 8.45 -23.46 14.03
C ALA A 209 8.71 -24.11 15.40
N LEU A 210 9.30 -25.31 15.44
CA LEU A 210 9.71 -25.96 16.70
C LEU A 210 10.73 -25.11 17.48
N GLY A 211 11.60 -24.39 16.78
CA GLY A 211 12.52 -23.41 17.39
C GLY A 211 11.90 -22.05 17.69
N GLY A 212 10.57 -21.90 17.59
CA GLY A 212 9.82 -20.71 18.01
C GLY A 212 9.76 -19.57 16.99
N ASN A 213 10.07 -19.82 15.71
CA ASN A 213 9.95 -18.79 14.69
C ASN A 213 8.47 -18.54 14.30
N LEU A 214 7.97 -17.34 14.62
CA LEU A 214 6.59 -16.94 14.32
C LEU A 214 6.26 -16.94 12.83
N VAL A 215 7.20 -16.54 11.97
CA VAL A 215 7.02 -16.55 10.50
C VAL A 215 6.86 -17.99 10.01
N ALA A 216 7.62 -18.94 10.56
CA ALA A 216 7.46 -20.36 10.23
C ALA A 216 6.08 -20.88 10.68
N HIS A 217 5.61 -20.50 11.87
CA HIS A 217 4.24 -20.83 12.31
C HIS A 217 3.19 -20.26 11.35
N MET A 218 3.33 -19.01 10.89
CA MET A 218 2.40 -18.43 9.92
C MET A 218 2.40 -19.20 8.59
N ILE A 219 3.57 -19.53 8.06
CA ILE A 219 3.71 -20.28 6.81
C ILE A 219 3.08 -21.68 6.96
N LEU A 220 3.35 -22.40 8.06
CA LEU A 220 2.72 -23.70 8.32
C LEU A 220 1.20 -23.57 8.49
N GLY A 221 0.74 -22.54 9.19
CA GLY A 221 -0.68 -22.23 9.34
C GLY A 221 -1.36 -22.08 7.98
N TYR A 222 -0.76 -21.30 7.08
CA TYR A 222 -1.26 -21.11 5.72
C TYR A 222 -1.20 -22.41 4.89
N ARG A 223 -0.12 -23.19 5.01
CA ARG A 223 0.03 -24.46 4.29
C ARG A 223 -1.03 -25.48 4.69
N TYR A 224 -1.32 -25.63 5.98
CA TYR A 224 -2.41 -26.50 6.45
C TYR A 224 -3.79 -25.95 6.10
N TRP A 225 -3.95 -24.63 6.05
CA TRP A 225 -5.21 -23.99 5.67
C TRP A 225 -5.53 -24.17 4.17
N GLY A 226 -4.53 -23.93 3.31
CA GLY A 226 -4.65 -24.00 1.86
C GLY A 226 -4.28 -25.34 1.23
N GLY A 227 -3.84 -26.33 2.01
CA GLY A 227 -3.45 -27.66 1.51
C GLY A 227 -2.14 -27.68 0.69
N VAL A 228 -1.18 -26.80 0.99
CA VAL A 228 0.04 -26.62 0.19
C VAL A 228 1.15 -27.57 0.66
N GLY A 229 1.29 -28.70 -0.03
CA GLY A 229 2.29 -29.73 0.30
C GLY A 229 1.95 -30.56 1.55
N VAL A 230 0.74 -30.36 2.11
CA VAL A 230 0.19 -31.08 3.26
C VAL A 230 -1.32 -31.25 3.05
N PRO A 231 -1.96 -32.28 3.63
CA PRO A 231 -3.42 -32.39 3.61
C PRO A 231 -4.05 -31.20 4.35
N GLN A 232 -5.15 -30.68 3.80
CA GLN A 232 -5.86 -29.56 4.40
C GLN A 232 -6.38 -29.95 5.80
N SER A 233 -6.01 -29.16 6.81
CA SER A 233 -6.41 -29.40 8.20
C SER A 233 -6.63 -28.07 8.92
N CYS A 234 -7.90 -27.79 9.22
CA CYS A 234 -8.26 -26.58 9.94
C CYS A 234 -7.71 -26.57 11.37
N GLU A 235 -7.75 -27.70 12.08
CA GLU A 235 -7.27 -27.78 13.47
C GLU A 235 -5.75 -27.56 13.55
N SER A 236 -4.99 -28.12 12.60
CA SER A 236 -3.55 -27.87 12.52
C SER A 236 -3.27 -26.40 12.20
N ALA A 237 -3.98 -25.80 11.24
CA ALA A 237 -3.84 -24.37 10.93
C ALA A 237 -4.18 -23.50 12.16
N LEU A 238 -5.24 -23.84 12.88
CA LEU A 238 -5.70 -23.13 14.08
C LEU A 238 -4.64 -23.12 15.17
N THR A 239 -3.95 -24.24 15.43
CA THR A 239 -2.91 -24.30 16.47
C THR A 239 -1.73 -23.38 16.15
N HIS A 240 -1.26 -23.39 14.90
CA HIS A 240 -0.18 -22.50 14.46
C HIS A 240 -0.58 -21.02 14.49
N TYR A 241 -1.73 -20.66 13.90
CA TYR A 241 -2.18 -19.27 13.87
C TYR A 241 -2.52 -18.73 15.26
N ARG A 242 -3.09 -19.54 16.15
CA ARG A 242 -3.39 -19.11 17.53
C ARG A 242 -2.13 -18.72 18.29
N LEU A 243 -1.03 -19.46 18.13
CA LEU A 243 0.25 -19.13 18.77
C LEU A 243 0.76 -17.76 18.31
N VAL A 244 0.75 -17.52 17.00
CA VAL A 244 1.20 -16.24 16.43
C VAL A 244 0.26 -15.11 16.82
N ALA A 245 -1.06 -15.33 16.76
CA ALA A 245 -2.05 -14.33 17.12
C ALA A 245 -1.96 -13.93 18.60
N ASN A 246 -1.63 -14.85 19.51
CA ASN A 246 -1.37 -14.52 20.91
C ASN A 246 -0.20 -13.55 21.05
N HIS A 247 0.88 -13.77 20.30
CA HIS A 247 2.05 -12.87 20.29
C HIS A 247 1.71 -11.51 19.67
N VAL A 248 0.97 -11.48 18.56
CA VAL A 248 0.53 -10.21 17.96
C VAL A 248 -0.37 -9.45 18.93
N ALA A 249 -1.32 -10.13 19.58
CA ALA A 249 -2.22 -9.53 20.54
C ALA A 249 -1.49 -8.94 21.77
N SER A 250 -0.42 -9.59 22.25
CA SER A 250 0.40 -9.03 23.34
C SER A 250 1.23 -7.81 22.92
N ASP A 251 1.57 -7.70 21.64
CA ASP A 251 2.40 -6.63 21.10
C ASP A 251 1.60 -5.37 20.70
N VAL A 252 0.27 -5.43 20.69
CA VAL A 252 -0.58 -4.27 20.35
C VAL A 252 -0.46 -3.21 21.43
N SER A 253 0.14 -2.07 21.10
CA SER A 253 0.12 -0.86 21.92
C SER A 253 -1.22 -0.13 21.79
N LEU A 254 -1.60 0.66 22.80
CA LEU A 254 -2.71 1.60 22.70
C LEU A 254 -2.44 2.57 21.54
N THR A 255 -1.25 3.18 21.42
CA THR A 255 -0.91 4.12 20.33
C THR A 255 -0.91 3.47 18.96
N GLY A 256 -1.03 2.15 18.83
CA GLY A 256 -0.98 1.44 17.56
C GLY A 256 0.45 1.33 17.02
N GLY A 257 0.69 0.33 16.18
CA GLY A 257 1.94 0.16 15.46
C GLY A 257 2.05 1.04 14.21
N SER A 258 3.11 0.82 13.44
CA SER A 258 3.28 1.35 12.09
C SER A 258 2.05 1.02 11.23
N ALA A 259 1.44 2.02 10.58
CA ALA A 259 0.29 1.75 9.71
C ALA A 259 0.78 1.12 8.39
N VAL A 260 0.60 -0.20 8.27
CA VAL A 260 0.95 -0.94 7.06
C VAL A 260 -0.19 -0.91 6.06
N GLN A 261 0.12 -0.51 4.82
CA GLN A 261 -0.81 -0.52 3.71
C GLN A 261 -0.61 -1.76 2.87
N ARG A 262 -1.73 -2.35 2.42
CA ARG A 262 -1.73 -3.50 1.53
C ARG A 262 -2.04 -2.99 0.13
N ILE A 263 -0.99 -2.66 -0.62
CA ILE A 263 -1.08 -2.09 -1.97
C ILE A 263 -0.99 -3.23 -2.99
N ARG A 264 -1.98 -3.33 -3.89
CA ARG A 264 -1.92 -4.23 -5.04
C ARG A 264 -1.29 -3.48 -6.21
N LEU A 265 -0.24 -4.06 -6.79
CA LEU A 265 0.53 -3.41 -7.85
C LEU A 265 -0.28 -3.25 -9.14
N LEU A 266 -1.11 -4.25 -9.47
CA LEU A 266 -1.98 -4.21 -10.65
C LEU A 266 -2.95 -3.02 -10.60
N ASP A 267 -3.67 -2.86 -9.48
CA ASP A 267 -4.66 -1.79 -9.28
C ASP A 267 -4.03 -0.39 -9.37
N GLU A 268 -2.75 -0.26 -9.00
CA GLU A 268 -2.03 1.00 -9.07
C GLU A 268 -1.62 1.35 -10.50
N VAL A 269 -1.18 0.36 -11.28
CA VAL A 269 -0.79 0.56 -12.69
C VAL A 269 -2.01 0.83 -13.56
N GLU A 270 -3.13 0.14 -13.32
CA GLU A 270 -4.37 0.34 -14.07
C GLU A 270 -5.10 1.64 -13.69
N SER A 271 -4.96 2.11 -12.45
CA SER A 271 -5.61 3.34 -11.97
C SER A 271 -4.66 4.22 -11.15
N PRO A 272 -3.73 4.94 -11.80
CA PRO A 272 -2.84 5.87 -11.12
C PRO A 272 -3.65 6.99 -10.44
N GLY A 273 -3.60 7.07 -9.11
CA GLY A 273 -4.20 8.15 -8.31
C GLY A 273 -5.60 7.90 -7.73
N SER A 274 -6.37 6.92 -8.21
CA SER A 274 -7.66 6.56 -7.56
C SER A 274 -7.50 5.54 -6.44
N SER A 275 -6.47 4.70 -6.49
CA SER A 275 -6.21 3.64 -5.50
C SER A 275 -4.88 3.82 -4.74
N SER A 276 -4.12 4.89 -5.00
CA SER A 276 -2.81 5.06 -4.37
C SER A 276 -2.99 5.18 -2.86
N GLY A 277 -2.58 4.13 -2.14
CA GLY A 277 -2.59 4.12 -0.68
C GLY A 277 -1.69 5.21 -0.09
N MET A 278 -0.71 5.68 -0.84
CA MET A 278 0.13 6.82 -0.47
C MET A 278 -0.64 8.13 -0.66
N LEU A 279 -0.57 9.01 0.34
CA LEU A 279 -0.90 10.41 0.09
C LEU A 279 0.19 10.93 -0.84
N GLU A 280 -0.19 11.55 -1.94
CA GLU A 280 0.75 12.30 -2.76
C GLU A 280 1.50 13.28 -1.87
N GLU A 281 2.81 13.43 -2.10
CA GLU A 281 3.65 14.35 -1.32
C GLU A 281 3.06 15.77 -1.27
N ASP A 282 2.42 16.17 -2.38
CA ASP A 282 1.70 17.42 -2.54
C ASP A 282 0.53 17.58 -1.54
N LEU A 283 -0.18 16.48 -1.22
CA LEU A 283 -1.27 16.49 -0.25
C LEU A 283 -0.75 16.62 1.18
N ILE A 284 0.39 15.99 1.51
CA ILE A 284 1.04 16.16 2.82
C ILE A 284 1.50 17.59 3.00
N GLN A 285 2.14 18.19 1.96
CA GLN A 285 2.55 19.60 1.98
C GLN A 285 1.35 20.54 2.14
N TYR A 286 0.23 20.24 1.48
CA TYR A 286 -1.01 21.00 1.64
C TYR A 286 -1.53 20.95 3.09
N TYR A 287 -1.57 19.78 3.72
CA TYR A 287 -1.97 19.67 5.13
C TYR A 287 -1.00 20.40 6.08
N GLN A 288 0.31 20.36 5.80
CA GLN A 288 1.31 21.10 6.59
C GLN A 288 1.05 22.61 6.51
N PHE A 289 0.80 23.13 5.31
CA PHE A 289 0.44 24.53 5.11
C PHE A 289 -0.84 24.93 5.87
N LEU A 290 -1.87 24.08 5.87
CA LEU A 290 -3.08 24.32 6.66
C LEU A 290 -2.80 24.33 8.17
N ALA A 291 -2.01 23.37 8.65
CA ALA A 291 -1.64 23.29 10.07
C ALA A 291 -0.84 24.52 10.53
N GLU A 292 0.07 25.02 9.68
CA GLU A 292 0.83 26.27 9.91
C GLU A 292 -0.06 27.51 9.95
N LYS A 293 -1.15 27.53 9.15
CA LYS A 293 -2.17 28.58 9.20
C LYS A 293 -3.09 28.49 10.43
N GLY A 294 -2.91 27.48 11.28
CA GLY A 294 -3.69 27.28 12.49
C GLY A 294 -4.95 26.44 12.29
N ASP A 295 -5.06 25.68 11.19
CA ASP A 295 -6.12 24.68 11.05
C ASP A 295 -5.88 23.54 12.06
N VAL A 296 -6.72 23.52 13.09
CA VAL A 296 -6.67 22.58 14.20
C VAL A 296 -6.95 21.15 13.74
N GLN A 297 -7.79 20.94 12.72
CA GLN A 297 -8.07 19.59 12.21
C GLN A 297 -6.87 19.05 11.41
N ALA A 298 -6.23 19.92 10.62
CA ALA A 298 -4.99 19.56 9.93
C ALA A 298 -3.87 19.22 10.92
N GLN A 299 -3.74 19.99 12.02
CA GLN A 299 -2.79 19.68 13.10
C GLN A 299 -3.06 18.30 13.72
N VAL A 300 -4.31 17.96 14.04
CA VAL A 300 -4.65 16.63 14.57
C VAL A 300 -4.37 15.52 13.56
N GLY A 301 -4.73 15.74 12.29
CA GLY A 301 -4.50 14.77 11.21
C GLY A 301 -3.01 14.48 10.99
N LEU A 302 -2.17 15.52 10.91
CA LEU A 302 -0.72 15.37 10.80
C LEU A 302 -0.11 14.78 12.07
N GLY A 303 -0.63 15.14 13.25
CA GLY A 303 -0.23 14.54 14.52
C GLY A 303 -0.45 13.03 14.52
N GLN A 304 -1.61 12.56 14.05
CA GLN A 304 -1.90 11.13 13.90
C GLN A 304 -1.01 10.46 12.87
N LEU A 305 -0.79 11.13 11.72
CA LEU A 305 0.05 10.61 10.65
C LEU A 305 1.50 10.39 11.13
N HIS A 306 2.06 11.35 11.88
CA HIS A 306 3.39 11.20 12.48
C HIS A 306 3.41 10.26 13.70
N LEU A 307 2.30 10.11 14.43
CA LEU A 307 2.22 9.18 15.56
C LEU A 307 2.28 7.72 15.09
N HIS A 308 1.50 7.37 14.07
CA HIS A 308 1.41 6.00 13.57
C HIS A 308 2.45 5.71 12.49
N GLY A 309 2.84 6.70 11.67
CA GLY A 309 3.56 6.46 10.42
C GLY A 309 2.65 5.78 9.38
N GLY A 310 2.88 6.04 8.10
CA GLY A 310 2.10 5.50 6.99
C GLY A 310 1.92 6.51 5.85
N ARG A 311 1.43 6.06 4.69
CA ARG A 311 1.20 6.92 3.50
C ARG A 311 2.45 7.64 2.99
N GLY A 312 3.63 7.06 3.17
CA GLY A 312 4.91 7.69 2.83
C GLY A 312 5.47 8.62 3.91
N VAL A 313 4.80 8.76 5.06
CA VAL A 313 5.30 9.53 6.21
C VAL A 313 5.86 8.61 7.27
N GLU A 314 7.11 8.84 7.66
CA GLU A 314 7.76 8.12 8.75
C GLU A 314 7.19 8.52 10.12
N GLN A 315 7.24 7.56 11.05
CA GLN A 315 6.84 7.77 12.43
C GLN A 315 7.79 8.77 13.10
N ASN A 316 7.24 9.83 13.69
CA ASN A 316 7.98 10.83 14.42
C ASN A 316 7.16 11.33 15.62
N HIS A 317 7.45 10.78 16.80
CA HIS A 317 6.72 11.11 18.02
C HIS A 317 6.93 12.55 18.49
N GLN A 318 8.06 13.18 18.15
CA GLN A 318 8.30 14.59 18.47
C GLN A 318 7.35 15.50 17.67
N ARG A 319 7.32 15.36 16.34
CA ARG A 319 6.41 16.15 15.49
C ARG A 319 4.95 15.90 15.84
N ALA A 320 4.59 14.65 16.12
CA ALA A 320 3.26 14.31 16.59
C ALA A 320 2.89 15.08 17.87
N TYR A 321 3.78 15.09 18.86
CA TYR A 321 3.59 15.84 20.11
C TYR A 321 3.42 17.34 19.86
N GLU A 322 4.26 17.94 19.01
CA GLU A 322 4.20 19.37 18.70
C GLU A 322 2.83 19.75 18.09
N TYR A 323 2.36 19.00 17.08
CA TYR A 323 1.05 19.24 16.47
C TYR A 323 -0.10 19.02 17.45
N PHE A 324 -0.07 17.95 18.25
CA PHE A 324 -1.11 17.71 19.24
C PHE A 324 -1.12 18.77 20.34
N ASN A 325 0.04 19.27 20.76
CA ASN A 325 0.12 20.33 21.75
C ASN A 325 -0.46 21.65 21.22
N GLN A 326 -0.16 22.01 19.96
CA GLN A 326 -0.76 23.17 19.30
C GLN A 326 -2.29 23.06 19.24
N ALA A 327 -2.79 21.92 18.78
CA ALA A 327 -4.23 21.67 18.66
C ALA A 327 -4.93 21.62 20.03
N ALA A 328 -4.28 21.05 21.06
CA ALA A 328 -4.81 20.99 22.41
C ALA A 328 -4.89 22.39 23.06
N ASN A 329 -3.92 23.26 22.79
CA ASN A 329 -3.95 24.66 23.24
C ASN A 329 -5.07 25.46 22.56
N ALA A 330 -5.41 25.12 21.31
CA ALA A 330 -6.59 25.65 20.61
C ALA A 330 -7.93 25.06 21.10
N GLY A 331 -7.91 24.15 22.09
CA GLY A 331 -9.12 23.56 22.67
C GLY A 331 -9.61 22.27 22.00
N ASN A 332 -8.84 21.68 21.08
CA ASN A 332 -9.24 20.44 20.43
C ASN A 332 -9.24 19.24 21.39
N THR A 333 -10.38 18.58 21.49
CA THR A 333 -10.57 17.47 22.44
C THR A 333 -9.87 16.18 22.00
N HIS A 334 -9.75 15.92 20.69
CA HIS A 334 -9.03 14.78 20.16
C HIS A 334 -7.53 14.91 20.43
N ALA A 335 -6.95 16.09 20.19
CA ALA A 335 -5.56 16.38 20.48
C ALA A 335 -5.22 16.15 21.97
N MET A 336 -6.08 16.65 22.87
CA MET A 336 -5.95 16.38 24.32
C MET A 336 -5.96 14.88 24.62
N ALA A 337 -6.85 14.12 23.99
CA ALA A 337 -6.91 12.67 24.20
C ALA A 337 -5.69 11.94 23.64
N PHE A 338 -5.16 12.33 22.48
CA PHE A 338 -3.91 11.78 21.93
C PHE A 338 -2.70 12.12 22.79
N LEU A 339 -2.61 13.32 23.34
CA LEU A 339 -1.57 13.66 24.33
C LEU A 339 -1.68 12.76 25.56
N GLY A 340 -2.89 12.56 26.10
CA GLY A 340 -3.12 11.63 27.20
C GLY A 340 -2.64 10.21 26.88
N LYS A 341 -2.86 9.75 25.64
CA LYS A 341 -2.40 8.47 25.13
C LYS A 341 -0.87 8.39 25.06
N MET A 342 -0.22 9.41 24.53
CA MET A 342 1.25 9.50 24.47
C MET A 342 1.87 9.49 25.86
N TYR A 343 1.33 10.23 26.83
CA TYR A 343 1.82 10.19 28.21
C TYR A 343 1.52 8.86 28.92
N SER A 344 0.42 8.19 28.59
CA SER A 344 0.07 6.90 29.22
C SER A 344 1.00 5.77 28.82
N GLU A 345 1.53 5.78 27.60
CA GLU A 345 2.46 4.75 27.12
C GLU A 345 3.92 5.16 27.25
N GLY A 346 4.19 6.46 27.09
CA GLY A 346 5.51 6.97 26.84
C GLY A 346 5.96 6.74 25.40
N SER A 347 6.94 7.53 24.97
CA SER A 347 7.67 7.42 23.72
C SER A 347 9.13 7.81 23.95
N GLU A 348 9.96 7.72 22.91
CA GLU A 348 11.36 8.17 22.98
C GLU A 348 11.47 9.66 23.37
N TYR A 349 10.50 10.47 22.96
CA TYR A 349 10.44 11.90 23.27
C TYR A 349 9.67 12.23 24.56
N VAL A 350 8.57 11.51 24.82
CA VAL A 350 7.68 11.79 25.96
C VAL A 350 7.79 10.69 27.00
N ALA A 351 8.31 10.98 28.19
CA ALA A 351 8.35 10.00 29.27
C ALA A 351 6.94 9.60 29.74
N GLN A 352 6.76 8.31 30.05
CA GLN A 352 5.50 7.81 30.57
C GLN A 352 5.15 8.48 31.91
N ASN A 353 3.96 9.07 32.00
CA ASN A 353 3.48 9.69 33.22
C ASN A 353 1.95 9.58 33.31
N ASN A 354 1.50 8.67 34.18
CA ASN A 354 0.09 8.35 34.39
C ASN A 354 -0.73 9.54 34.92
N ASP A 355 -0.14 10.41 35.73
CA ASP A 355 -0.86 11.56 36.32
C ASP A 355 -1.14 12.63 35.25
N THR A 356 -0.15 12.90 34.40
CA THR A 356 -0.34 13.81 33.26
C THR A 356 -1.29 13.21 32.22
N ALA A 357 -1.20 11.91 31.98
CA ALA A 357 -2.15 11.21 31.09
C ALA A 357 -3.58 11.34 31.62
N LEU A 358 -3.79 11.10 32.92
CA LEU A 358 -5.08 11.25 33.58
C LEU A 358 -5.61 12.69 33.48
N HIS A 359 -4.75 13.70 33.66
CA HIS A 359 -5.13 15.10 33.52
C HIS A 359 -5.70 15.39 32.12
N TYR A 360 -4.98 14.98 31.06
CA TYR A 360 -5.43 15.17 29.68
C TYR A 360 -6.68 14.35 29.33
N PHE A 361 -6.75 13.09 29.77
CA PHE A 361 -7.94 12.26 29.57
C PHE A 361 -9.17 12.85 30.25
N LYS A 362 -9.02 13.36 31.48
CA LYS A 362 -10.10 14.04 32.19
C LYS A 362 -10.58 15.27 31.44
N LYS A 363 -9.66 16.13 31.03
CA LYS A 363 -9.98 17.34 30.25
C LYS A 363 -10.72 17.01 28.95
N ALA A 364 -10.28 15.97 28.23
CA ALA A 364 -10.95 15.52 27.01
C ALA A 364 -12.33 14.90 27.29
N ALA A 365 -12.46 14.07 28.33
CA ALA A 365 -13.70 13.40 28.69
C ALA A 365 -14.78 14.36 29.22
N ASP A 366 -14.38 15.38 29.97
CA ASP A 366 -15.25 16.46 30.47
C ASP A 366 -15.87 17.25 29.32
N LEU A 367 -15.14 17.36 28.20
CA LEU A 367 -15.61 17.94 26.93
C LEU A 367 -16.33 16.92 26.03
N GLY A 368 -16.67 15.74 26.56
CA GLY A 368 -17.47 14.71 25.87
C GLY A 368 -16.68 13.81 24.91
N ASN A 369 -15.36 13.95 24.80
CA ASN A 369 -14.58 13.20 23.82
C ASN A 369 -14.52 11.69 24.17
N PRO A 370 -14.85 10.79 23.22
CA PRO A 370 -14.95 9.37 23.52
C PRO A 370 -13.58 8.69 23.71
N VAL A 371 -12.52 9.22 23.11
CA VAL A 371 -11.13 8.75 23.34
C VAL A 371 -10.71 9.07 24.78
N GLY A 372 -11.02 10.29 25.24
CA GLY A 372 -10.80 10.70 26.63
C GLY A 372 -11.60 9.86 27.63
N GLN A 373 -12.87 9.59 27.33
CA GLN A 373 -13.73 8.72 28.15
C GLN A 373 -13.16 7.29 28.22
N SER A 374 -12.73 6.72 27.10
CA SER A 374 -12.07 5.41 27.07
C SER A 374 -10.77 5.42 27.89
N GLY A 375 -9.95 6.47 27.78
CA GLY A 375 -8.73 6.66 28.57
C GLY A 375 -9.00 6.71 30.09
N LEU A 376 -10.04 7.42 30.52
CA LEU A 376 -10.49 7.41 31.92
C LEU A 376 -11.00 6.02 32.35
N GLY A 377 -11.77 5.35 31.49
CA GLY A 377 -12.21 3.97 31.73
C GLY A 377 -11.03 3.04 32.01
N MET A 378 -9.96 3.15 31.20
CA MET A 378 -8.73 2.39 31.38
C MET A 378 -7.99 2.75 32.67
N ALA A 379 -7.94 4.04 33.03
CA ALA A 379 -7.33 4.48 34.28
C ALA A 379 -8.04 3.86 35.50
N TYR A 380 -9.37 3.86 35.52
CA TYR A 380 -10.16 3.22 36.59
C TYR A 380 -10.12 1.68 36.56
N LEU A 381 -10.00 1.07 35.38
CA LEU A 381 -9.92 -0.38 35.23
C LEU A 381 -8.62 -0.95 35.80
N TYR A 382 -7.48 -0.30 35.53
CA TYR A 382 -6.16 -0.77 35.94
C TYR A 382 -5.56 -0.02 37.13
N GLY A 383 -6.21 1.02 37.62
CA GLY A 383 -5.74 1.82 38.76
C GLY A 383 -4.54 2.73 38.42
N ARG A 384 -4.49 3.28 37.20
CA ARG A 384 -3.40 4.17 36.75
C ARG A 384 -3.68 5.61 37.17
N GLY A 385 -3.03 6.08 38.23
CA GLY A 385 -3.22 7.44 38.78
C GLY A 385 -4.53 7.64 39.56
N VAL A 386 -5.37 6.60 39.63
CA VAL A 386 -6.64 6.57 40.39
C VAL A 386 -6.82 5.21 41.05
N PRO A 387 -7.60 5.08 42.15
CA PRO A 387 -7.94 3.77 42.69
C PRO A 387 -8.82 2.99 41.70
N VAL A 388 -8.66 1.67 41.68
CA VAL A 388 -9.44 0.76 40.82
C VAL A 388 -10.93 0.90 41.15
N ASN A 389 -11.74 1.17 40.13
CA ASN A 389 -13.19 1.25 40.26
C ASN A 389 -13.88 0.76 38.97
N TYR A 390 -14.35 -0.49 39.01
CA TYR A 390 -14.95 -1.13 37.84
C TYR A 390 -16.29 -0.52 37.42
N ASP A 391 -17.08 0.02 38.36
CA ASP A 391 -18.37 0.65 38.06
C ASP A 391 -18.18 1.97 37.29
N LEU A 392 -17.18 2.77 37.69
CA LEU A 392 -16.81 3.97 36.96
C LEU A 392 -16.21 3.63 35.59
N ALA A 393 -15.33 2.62 35.53
CA ALA A 393 -14.77 2.16 34.27
C ALA A 393 -15.87 1.76 33.27
N LEU A 394 -16.84 0.96 33.72
CA LEU A 394 -18.00 0.57 32.92
C LEU A 394 -18.78 1.78 32.41
N LYS A 395 -19.09 2.76 33.28
CA LYS A 395 -19.83 3.96 32.88
C LYS A 395 -19.10 4.75 31.79
N TYR A 396 -17.78 4.91 31.90
CA TYR A 396 -17.01 5.63 30.90
C TYR A 396 -16.88 4.84 29.58
N PHE A 397 -16.68 3.52 29.65
CA PHE A 397 -16.64 2.69 28.46
C PHE A 397 -18.00 2.62 27.74
N GLN A 398 -19.12 2.61 28.47
CA GLN A 398 -20.48 2.72 27.90
C GLN A 398 -20.65 4.01 27.12
N LYS A 399 -20.29 5.16 27.71
CA LYS A 399 -20.35 6.45 27.02
C LYS A 399 -19.47 6.50 25.76
N ALA A 400 -18.27 5.92 25.82
CA ALA A 400 -17.38 5.86 24.66
C ALA A 400 -17.94 4.93 23.56
N ALA A 401 -18.49 3.77 23.94
CA ALA A 401 -19.04 2.81 23.00
C ALA A 401 -20.35 3.28 22.33
N GLU A 402 -21.20 4.02 23.06
CA GLU A 402 -22.41 4.67 22.52
C GLU A 402 -22.07 5.70 21.45
N GLN A 403 -20.93 6.38 21.58
CA GLN A 403 -20.38 7.28 20.56
C GLN A 403 -19.66 6.55 19.42
N GLY A 404 -19.67 5.21 19.41
CA GLY A 404 -19.04 4.41 18.37
C GLY A 404 -17.51 4.27 18.51
N TRP A 405 -16.92 4.64 19.65
CA TRP A 405 -15.47 4.52 19.82
C TRP A 405 -15.02 3.08 20.04
N VAL A 406 -14.10 2.66 19.19
CA VAL A 406 -13.68 1.27 19.01
C VAL A 406 -13.04 0.68 20.26
N ASP A 407 -12.13 1.41 20.91
CA ASP A 407 -11.48 0.92 22.14
C ASP A 407 -12.51 0.77 23.27
N GLY A 408 -13.49 1.68 23.34
CA GLY A 408 -14.57 1.61 24.33
C GLY A 408 -15.42 0.34 24.13
N GLN A 409 -15.79 0.05 22.89
CA GLN A 409 -16.51 -1.19 22.53
C GLN A 409 -15.68 -2.43 22.87
N LEU A 410 -14.40 -2.46 22.51
CA LEU A 410 -13.50 -3.58 22.83
C LEU A 410 -13.42 -3.83 24.34
N GLN A 411 -13.24 -2.78 25.14
CA GLN A 411 -13.11 -2.92 26.59
C GLN A 411 -14.43 -3.35 27.24
N LEU A 412 -15.59 -2.83 26.79
CA LEU A 412 -16.88 -3.37 27.21
C LEU A 412 -17.02 -4.86 26.89
N GLY A 413 -16.67 -5.25 25.66
CA GLY A 413 -16.68 -6.65 25.26
C GLY A 413 -15.82 -7.52 26.20
N THR A 414 -14.63 -7.02 26.55
CA THR A 414 -13.69 -7.69 27.46
C THR A 414 -14.23 -7.78 28.89
N MET A 415 -14.87 -6.73 29.39
CA MET A 415 -15.52 -6.74 30.70
C MET A 415 -16.65 -7.77 30.77
N TYR A 416 -17.53 -7.83 29.75
CA TYR A 416 -18.60 -8.84 29.69
C TYR A 416 -18.08 -10.26 29.47
N TYR A 417 -17.00 -10.43 28.70
CA TYR A 417 -16.40 -11.74 28.44
C TYR A 417 -15.76 -12.35 29.70
N ASN A 418 -15.00 -11.54 30.45
CA ASN A 418 -14.30 -11.96 31.66
C ASN A 418 -15.16 -11.86 32.94
N GLY A 419 -16.24 -11.07 32.92
CA GLY A 419 -17.05 -10.77 34.10
C GLY A 419 -16.39 -9.77 35.07
N ILE A 420 -15.65 -8.78 34.54
CA ILE A 420 -14.96 -7.76 35.34
C ILE A 420 -15.92 -6.60 35.59
N GLY A 421 -16.31 -6.36 36.84
CA GLY A 421 -17.28 -5.32 37.19
C GLY A 421 -18.73 -5.58 36.73
N VAL A 422 -18.97 -6.65 35.98
CA VAL A 422 -20.28 -7.06 35.46
C VAL A 422 -20.46 -8.56 35.55
N LYS A 423 -21.72 -9.00 35.56
CA LYS A 423 -22.02 -10.41 35.35
C LYS A 423 -21.58 -10.81 33.94
N ARG A 424 -20.88 -11.94 33.85
CA ARG A 424 -20.41 -12.51 32.58
C ARG A 424 -21.59 -12.74 31.62
N ASP A 425 -21.50 -12.13 30.44
CA ASP A 425 -22.50 -12.23 29.37
C ASP A 425 -21.82 -12.31 28.01
N TYR A 426 -21.70 -13.53 27.48
CA TYR A 426 -21.03 -13.77 26.21
C TYR A 426 -21.79 -13.21 25.01
N LYS A 427 -23.12 -13.02 25.09
CA LYS A 427 -23.90 -12.45 23.98
C LYS A 427 -23.59 -10.97 23.84
N GLN A 428 -23.48 -10.25 24.96
CA GLN A 428 -23.05 -8.86 24.95
C GLN A 428 -21.59 -8.72 24.54
N ALA A 429 -20.70 -9.60 25.03
CA ALA A 429 -19.31 -9.63 24.58
C ALA A 429 -19.20 -9.78 23.05
N LEU A 430 -19.92 -10.76 22.48
CA LEU A 430 -19.97 -10.98 21.03
C LEU A 430 -20.43 -9.73 20.27
N LYS A 431 -21.51 -9.09 20.75
CA LYS A 431 -22.03 -7.86 20.14
C LYS A 431 -20.97 -6.77 20.07
N PHE A 432 -20.31 -6.47 21.18
CA PHE A 432 -19.31 -5.41 21.24
C PHE A 432 -18.03 -5.76 20.48
N PHE A 433 -17.59 -7.01 20.52
CA PHE A 433 -16.45 -7.44 19.71
C PHE A 433 -16.74 -7.39 18.20
N ASN A 434 -17.96 -7.73 17.77
CA ASN A 434 -18.36 -7.57 16.36
C ASN A 434 -18.37 -6.10 15.91
N LEU A 435 -18.84 -5.18 16.77
CA LEU A 435 -18.78 -3.74 16.48
C LEU A 435 -17.33 -3.26 16.37
N ALA A 436 -16.47 -3.67 17.30
CA ALA A 436 -15.06 -3.30 17.28
C ALA A 436 -14.29 -3.93 16.10
N SER A 437 -14.66 -5.14 15.67
CA SER A 437 -14.06 -5.79 14.50
C SER A 437 -14.48 -5.15 13.19
N GLN A 438 -15.72 -4.66 13.09
CA GLN A 438 -16.17 -3.88 11.91
C GLN A 438 -15.35 -2.61 11.73
N ALA A 439 -14.89 -2.00 12.83
CA ALA A 439 -13.96 -0.88 12.79
C ALA A 439 -12.48 -1.28 12.61
N GLY A 440 -12.18 -2.57 12.44
CA GLY A 440 -10.85 -3.07 12.09
C GLY A 440 -9.91 -3.34 13.28
N HIS A 441 -10.39 -3.32 14.52
CA HIS A 441 -9.52 -3.47 15.70
C HIS A 441 -8.95 -4.89 15.85
N ILE A 442 -7.62 -4.99 15.96
CA ILE A 442 -6.88 -6.26 16.00
C ILE A 442 -7.32 -7.16 17.16
N LEU A 443 -7.37 -6.59 18.38
CA LEU A 443 -7.78 -7.35 19.57
C LEU A 443 -9.25 -7.81 19.52
N ALA A 444 -10.11 -7.13 18.74
CA ALA A 444 -11.50 -7.56 18.57
C ALA A 444 -11.54 -8.84 17.72
N PHE A 445 -10.83 -8.87 16.59
CA PHE A 445 -10.65 -10.09 15.79
C PHE A 445 -10.06 -11.23 16.62
N TYR A 446 -9.05 -10.95 17.44
CA TYR A 446 -8.44 -11.94 18.32
C TYR A 446 -9.44 -12.55 19.32
N ASN A 447 -10.22 -11.70 20.01
CA ASN A 447 -11.20 -12.17 20.97
C ASN A 447 -12.35 -12.94 20.29
N LEU A 448 -12.83 -12.48 19.13
CA LEU A 448 -13.82 -13.23 18.33
C LEU A 448 -13.27 -14.58 17.88
N ALA A 449 -12.02 -14.63 17.42
CA ALA A 449 -11.37 -15.88 17.01
C ALA A 449 -11.29 -16.87 18.18
N GLN A 450 -10.94 -16.37 19.37
CA GLN A 450 -10.89 -17.17 20.59
C GLN A 450 -12.28 -17.68 21.00
N MET A 451 -13.33 -16.88 20.82
CA MET A 451 -14.73 -17.30 21.03
C MET A 451 -15.15 -18.40 20.06
N HIS A 452 -14.86 -18.26 18.76
CA HIS A 452 -15.17 -19.28 17.75
C HIS A 452 -14.33 -20.55 17.90
N ALA A 453 -13.07 -20.45 18.31
CA ALA A 453 -12.19 -21.60 18.52
C ALA A 453 -12.63 -22.46 19.71
N THR A 454 -13.11 -21.81 20.79
CA THR A 454 -13.56 -22.48 22.02
C THR A 454 -15.05 -22.81 22.03
N GLY A 455 -15.86 -22.12 21.22
CA GLY A 455 -17.32 -22.20 21.29
C GLY A 455 -17.90 -21.45 22.51
N THR A 456 -17.25 -20.37 22.96
CA THR A 456 -17.75 -19.56 24.08
C THR A 456 -18.71 -18.48 23.57
N GLY A 457 -20.01 -18.61 23.90
CA GLY A 457 -21.06 -17.67 23.46
C GLY A 457 -21.55 -17.85 22.02
N VAL A 458 -20.83 -18.61 21.21
CA VAL A 458 -21.17 -18.98 19.82
C VAL A 458 -20.89 -20.46 19.58
N MET A 459 -21.48 -21.04 18.54
CA MET A 459 -21.12 -22.38 18.10
C MET A 459 -19.65 -22.42 17.67
N ARG A 460 -18.93 -23.44 18.13
CA ARG A 460 -17.53 -23.65 17.76
C ARG A 460 -17.43 -23.81 16.24
N SER A 461 -16.57 -23.01 15.63
CA SER A 461 -16.29 -23.08 14.20
C SER A 461 -14.81 -22.85 13.98
N CYS A 462 -14.12 -23.89 13.54
CA CYS A 462 -12.68 -23.82 13.27
C CYS A 462 -12.39 -22.90 12.08
N HIS A 463 -13.21 -22.96 11.03
CA HIS A 463 -13.02 -22.18 9.80
C HIS A 463 -12.97 -20.68 10.10
N THR A 464 -14.04 -20.15 10.71
CA THR A 464 -14.12 -18.74 11.08
C THR A 464 -13.05 -18.34 12.10
N ALA A 465 -12.68 -19.24 13.02
CA ALA A 465 -11.60 -18.96 13.96
C ALA A 465 -10.24 -18.80 13.26
N VAL A 466 -9.92 -19.67 12.30
CA VAL A 466 -8.68 -19.58 11.52
C VAL A 466 -8.65 -18.32 10.67
N GLU A 467 -9.75 -17.96 10.00
CA GLU A 467 -9.82 -16.72 9.21
C GLU A 467 -9.59 -15.48 10.07
N LEU A 468 -10.23 -15.41 11.24
CA LEU A 468 -10.05 -14.30 12.17
C LEU A 468 -8.63 -14.27 12.76
N PHE A 469 -8.05 -15.42 13.12
CA PHE A 469 -6.67 -15.47 13.60
C PHE A 469 -5.66 -15.14 12.48
N LYS A 470 -5.88 -15.58 11.24
CA LYS A 470 -5.06 -15.20 10.08
C LYS A 470 -5.06 -13.68 9.91
N ASN A 471 -6.24 -13.06 10.00
CA ASN A 471 -6.42 -11.62 9.92
C ASN A 471 -5.64 -10.86 11.02
N VAL A 472 -5.56 -11.42 12.24
CA VAL A 472 -4.71 -10.89 13.33
C VAL A 472 -3.23 -11.06 13.01
N CYS A 473 -2.79 -12.26 12.61
CA CYS A 473 -1.40 -12.54 12.27
C CYS A 473 -0.88 -11.64 11.14
N GLU A 474 -1.72 -11.32 10.16
CA GLU A 474 -1.36 -10.44 9.05
C GLU A 474 -1.15 -8.96 9.43
N ARG A 475 -1.38 -8.60 10.70
CA ARG A 475 -1.12 -7.25 11.23
C ARG A 475 0.08 -7.19 12.19
N GLY A 476 0.84 -8.28 12.31
CA GLY A 476 2.10 -8.27 13.05
C GLY A 476 3.17 -7.41 12.38
N ARG A 477 4.25 -7.10 13.10
CA ARG A 477 5.32 -6.20 12.62
C ARG A 477 6.00 -6.63 11.32
N TRP A 478 6.03 -7.93 11.04
CA TRP A 478 6.55 -8.45 9.76
C TRP A 478 5.78 -7.95 8.53
N SER A 479 4.55 -7.44 8.71
CA SER A 479 3.77 -6.82 7.64
C SER A 479 4.41 -5.52 7.12
N GLU A 480 5.29 -4.87 7.87
CA GLU A 480 6.09 -3.72 7.41
C GLU A 480 6.87 -4.03 6.13
N ARG A 481 7.23 -5.30 5.92
CA ARG A 481 7.91 -5.74 4.68
C ARG A 481 7.06 -5.52 3.42
N LEU A 482 5.74 -5.43 3.51
CA LEU A 482 4.90 -5.04 2.37
C LEU A 482 5.27 -3.63 1.86
N MET A 483 5.54 -2.71 2.78
CA MET A 483 5.93 -1.34 2.44
C MET A 483 7.36 -1.30 1.90
N ALA A 484 8.27 -2.11 2.45
CA ALA A 484 9.64 -2.23 1.94
C ALA A 484 9.65 -2.79 0.50
N ALA A 485 8.91 -3.87 0.25
CA ALA A 485 8.79 -4.47 -1.08
C ALA A 485 8.20 -3.50 -2.11
N TYR A 486 7.22 -2.71 -1.68
CA TYR A 486 6.64 -1.66 -2.48
C TYR A 486 7.64 -0.52 -2.79
N GLY A 487 8.45 -0.12 -1.81
CA GLY A 487 9.54 0.84 -2.00
C GLY A 487 10.53 0.36 -3.06
N SER A 488 11.01 -0.88 -2.96
CA SER A 488 11.91 -1.48 -3.96
C SER A 488 11.29 -1.52 -5.36
N PHE A 489 10.00 -1.87 -5.47
CA PHE A 489 9.28 -1.84 -6.75
C PHE A 489 9.22 -0.43 -7.35
N LYS A 490 8.94 0.59 -6.54
CA LYS A 490 8.91 1.99 -6.98
C LYS A 490 10.27 2.53 -7.40
N GLU A 491 11.34 2.05 -6.79
CA GLU A 491 12.72 2.38 -7.14
C GLU A 491 13.19 1.67 -8.42
N GLY A 492 12.42 0.70 -8.92
CA GLY A 492 12.74 -0.11 -10.11
C GLY A 492 13.59 -1.35 -9.80
N ASP A 493 13.82 -1.68 -8.52
CA ASP A 493 14.47 -2.93 -8.11
C ASP A 493 13.44 -4.06 -7.99
N MET A 494 13.10 -4.62 -9.15
CA MET A 494 12.09 -5.68 -9.29
C MET A 494 12.52 -6.99 -8.60
N ASP A 495 13.81 -7.31 -8.60
CA ASP A 495 14.34 -8.56 -8.04
C ASP A 495 14.23 -8.57 -6.51
N SER A 496 14.62 -7.47 -5.86
CA SER A 496 14.44 -7.29 -4.41
C SER A 496 12.97 -7.30 -4.02
N ALA A 497 12.13 -6.56 -4.77
CA ALA A 497 10.69 -6.53 -4.55
C ALA A 497 10.06 -7.94 -4.67
N LEU A 498 10.41 -8.69 -5.71
CA LEU A 498 9.91 -10.03 -5.97
C LEU A 498 10.24 -11.00 -4.82
N VAL A 499 11.49 -11.01 -4.34
CA VAL A 499 11.89 -11.92 -3.24
C VAL A 499 11.18 -11.56 -1.92
N GLN A 500 10.99 -10.26 -1.64
CA GLN A 500 10.24 -9.82 -0.46
C GLN A 500 8.76 -10.21 -0.55
N TYR A 501 8.12 -9.99 -1.70
CA TYR A 501 6.73 -10.42 -1.93
C TYR A 501 6.59 -11.94 -1.92
N LEU A 502 7.56 -12.70 -2.44
CA LEU A 502 7.55 -14.16 -2.37
C LEU A 502 7.50 -14.65 -0.92
N LEU A 503 8.29 -14.10 -0.01
CA LEU A 503 8.23 -14.49 1.41
C LEU A 503 6.88 -14.17 2.04
N LEU A 504 6.29 -13.02 1.71
CA LEU A 504 4.96 -12.63 2.20
C LEU A 504 3.86 -13.52 1.60
N SER A 505 4.01 -13.91 0.35
CA SER A 505 3.09 -14.81 -0.34
C SER A 505 3.04 -16.20 0.30
N GLU A 506 4.18 -16.70 0.79
CA GLU A 506 4.33 -17.96 1.53
C GLU A 506 3.72 -17.90 2.93
N GLN A 507 3.69 -16.71 3.55
CA GLN A 507 2.98 -16.46 4.81
C GLN A 507 1.45 -16.43 4.64
N GLY A 508 0.96 -16.39 3.39
CA GLY A 508 -0.46 -16.42 3.07
C GLY A 508 -1.11 -15.05 2.80
N TYR A 509 -0.32 -13.98 2.65
CA TYR A 509 -0.85 -12.67 2.27
C TYR A 509 -1.37 -12.71 0.82
N GLU A 510 -2.68 -12.52 0.64
CA GLU A 510 -3.31 -12.48 -0.69
C GLU A 510 -2.71 -11.38 -1.57
N VAL A 511 -2.56 -10.16 -1.05
CA VAL A 511 -1.96 -9.02 -1.78
C VAL A 511 -0.53 -9.32 -2.23
N ALA A 512 0.26 -10.02 -1.42
CA ALA A 512 1.60 -10.41 -1.83
C ALA A 512 1.56 -11.47 -2.93
N GLN A 513 0.61 -12.42 -2.90
CA GLN A 513 0.44 -13.41 -3.95
C GLN A 513 0.07 -12.77 -5.29
N SER A 514 -0.88 -11.82 -5.30
CA SER A 514 -1.21 -11.08 -6.53
C SER A 514 -0.03 -10.26 -7.04
N ASN A 515 0.73 -9.62 -6.14
CA ASN A 515 1.88 -8.81 -6.53
C ASN A 515 3.02 -9.64 -7.10
N VAL A 516 3.30 -10.83 -6.53
CA VAL A 516 4.26 -11.77 -7.13
C VAL A 516 3.82 -12.15 -8.54
N ALA A 517 2.56 -12.54 -8.71
CA ALA A 517 2.05 -12.97 -10.00
C ALA A 517 2.14 -11.86 -11.05
N PHE A 518 1.79 -10.62 -10.66
CA PHE A 518 1.92 -9.44 -11.50
C PHE A 518 3.36 -9.12 -11.92
N ILE A 519 4.33 -9.20 -10.99
CA ILE A 519 5.74 -8.96 -11.34
C ILE A 519 6.25 -10.04 -12.30
N LEU A 520 5.90 -11.31 -12.06
CA LEU A 520 6.28 -12.42 -12.94
C LEU A 520 5.65 -12.31 -14.34
N ASP A 521 4.47 -11.70 -14.45
CA ASP A 521 3.80 -11.41 -15.74
C ASP A 521 4.56 -10.40 -16.60
N GLN A 522 5.38 -9.51 -16.00
CA GLN A 522 6.08 -8.43 -16.70
C GLN A 522 7.42 -8.85 -17.34
N SER A 523 7.71 -10.16 -17.43
CA SER A 523 8.86 -10.80 -18.12
C SER A 523 10.28 -10.51 -17.60
N GLU A 524 10.50 -9.47 -16.80
CA GLU A 524 11.78 -9.24 -16.09
C GLU A 524 11.76 -9.97 -14.74
N SER A 525 12.34 -11.17 -14.67
CA SER A 525 12.42 -11.92 -13.41
C SER A 525 13.73 -12.68 -13.24
N ILE A 526 14.06 -12.99 -11.98
CA ILE A 526 15.18 -13.85 -11.57
C ILE A 526 15.06 -15.29 -12.09
N PHE A 527 13.85 -15.72 -12.48
CA PHE A 527 13.60 -17.08 -12.96
C PHE A 527 13.72 -17.18 -14.48
N ASN A 528 14.01 -18.39 -14.97
CA ASN A 528 14.01 -18.68 -16.40
C ASN A 528 12.62 -18.41 -17.01
N GLU A 529 12.56 -17.95 -18.27
CA GLU A 529 11.31 -17.62 -18.98
C GLU A 529 10.31 -18.78 -19.04
N ASN A 530 10.79 -20.03 -19.05
CA ASN A 530 9.91 -21.20 -19.08
C ASN A 530 9.21 -21.46 -17.73
N GLU A 531 9.74 -20.90 -16.63
CA GLU A 531 9.22 -21.11 -15.28
C GLU A 531 8.36 -19.95 -14.77
N THR A 532 8.45 -18.77 -15.37
CA THR A 532 7.75 -17.55 -14.92
C THR A 532 6.23 -17.72 -14.97
N TYR A 533 5.66 -18.07 -16.12
CA TYR A 533 4.21 -18.21 -16.26
C TYR A 533 3.61 -19.30 -15.37
N PRO A 534 4.16 -20.54 -15.28
CA PRO A 534 3.64 -21.53 -14.33
C PRO A 534 3.69 -21.07 -12.87
N ARG A 535 4.71 -20.30 -12.48
CA ARG A 535 4.82 -19.73 -11.13
C ARG A 535 3.81 -18.61 -10.91
N ALA A 536 3.64 -17.73 -11.89
CA ALA A 536 2.63 -16.67 -11.84
C ALA A 536 1.21 -17.26 -11.76
N LEU A 537 0.90 -18.28 -12.57
CA LEU A 537 -0.35 -19.05 -12.51
C LEU A 537 -0.61 -19.62 -11.11
N LEU A 538 0.41 -20.21 -10.48
CA LEU A 538 0.32 -20.72 -9.11
C LEU A 538 -0.07 -19.61 -8.11
N HIS A 539 0.54 -18.43 -8.23
CA HIS A 539 0.26 -17.31 -7.33
C HIS A 539 -1.10 -16.67 -7.60
N TRP A 540 -1.51 -16.54 -8.87
CA TRP A 540 -2.87 -16.15 -9.23
C TRP A 540 -3.91 -17.11 -8.66
N THR A 541 -3.64 -18.43 -8.71
CA THR A 541 -4.51 -19.46 -8.15
C THR A 541 -4.69 -19.28 -6.64
N ARG A 542 -3.59 -19.04 -5.93
CA ARG A 542 -3.61 -18.82 -4.48
C ARG A 542 -4.37 -17.53 -4.12
N ALA A 543 -4.16 -16.43 -4.85
CA ALA A 543 -4.86 -15.18 -4.61
C ALA A 543 -6.37 -15.29 -4.90
N ALA A 544 -6.74 -15.95 -6.00
CA ALA A 544 -8.14 -16.19 -6.37
C ALA A 544 -8.86 -17.12 -5.37
N ALA A 545 -8.17 -18.10 -4.80
CA ALA A 545 -8.70 -18.97 -3.74
C ALA A 545 -9.00 -18.21 -2.44
N GLN A 546 -8.28 -17.10 -2.20
CA GLN A 546 -8.53 -16.20 -1.07
C GLN A 546 -9.57 -15.10 -1.38
N GLY A 547 -10.19 -15.15 -2.56
CA GLY A 547 -11.30 -14.28 -2.93
C GLY A 547 -10.92 -13.05 -3.75
N TYR A 548 -9.66 -12.92 -4.22
CA TYR A 548 -9.30 -11.80 -5.08
C TYR A 548 -9.94 -11.95 -6.48
N THR A 549 -10.72 -10.95 -6.87
CA THR A 549 -11.59 -11.01 -8.05
C THR A 549 -10.79 -10.94 -9.35
N VAL A 550 -9.87 -9.99 -9.44
CA VAL A 550 -9.04 -9.78 -10.63
C VAL A 550 -8.09 -10.95 -10.85
N ALA A 551 -7.55 -11.54 -9.78
CA ALA A 551 -6.80 -12.81 -9.89
C ALA A 551 -7.62 -13.92 -10.54
N ARG A 552 -8.92 -14.02 -10.22
CA ARG A 552 -9.79 -15.04 -10.81
C ARG A 552 -10.04 -14.80 -12.29
N ILE A 553 -10.09 -13.55 -12.74
CA ILE A 553 -10.16 -13.19 -14.16
C ILE A 553 -8.85 -13.54 -14.85
N LYS A 554 -7.69 -13.20 -14.24
CA LYS A 554 -6.37 -13.57 -14.75
C LYS A 554 -6.19 -15.08 -14.89
N LEU A 555 -6.73 -15.88 -13.99
CA LEU A 555 -6.76 -17.35 -14.18
C LEU A 555 -7.52 -17.76 -15.43
N GLY A 556 -8.67 -17.12 -15.68
CA GLY A 556 -9.41 -17.31 -16.92
C GLY A 556 -8.57 -16.95 -18.14
N ASP A 557 -7.89 -15.80 -18.11
CA ASP A 557 -7.01 -15.35 -19.20
C ASP A 557 -5.86 -16.36 -19.44
N TYR A 558 -5.26 -16.88 -18.38
CA TYR A 558 -4.18 -17.86 -18.46
C TYR A 558 -4.59 -19.17 -19.13
N HIS A 559 -5.75 -19.72 -18.75
CA HIS A 559 -6.29 -20.92 -19.40
C HIS A 559 -6.78 -20.64 -20.82
N PHE A 560 -7.28 -19.43 -21.08
CA PHE A 560 -7.71 -19.00 -22.41
C PHE A 560 -6.54 -18.87 -23.39
N TYR A 561 -5.43 -18.26 -22.96
CA TYR A 561 -4.25 -18.04 -23.82
C TYR A 561 -3.21 -19.16 -23.74
N GLY A 562 -3.30 -20.06 -22.75
CA GLY A 562 -2.30 -21.11 -22.53
C GLY A 562 -1.01 -20.58 -21.90
N TYR A 563 -1.08 -19.63 -20.97
CA TYR A 563 0.10 -19.13 -20.26
C TYR A 563 0.51 -20.09 -19.15
N GLY A 564 1.67 -20.75 -19.31
CA GLY A 564 2.18 -21.70 -18.32
C GLY A 564 1.33 -22.96 -18.14
N THR A 565 0.33 -23.16 -19.00
CA THR A 565 -0.58 -24.31 -19.06
C THR A 565 -1.07 -24.48 -20.49
N ASP A 566 -1.68 -25.63 -20.81
CA ASP A 566 -2.28 -25.83 -22.13
C ASP A 566 -3.57 -25.00 -22.27
N VAL A 567 -3.91 -24.62 -23.50
CA VAL A 567 -5.15 -23.87 -23.78
C VAL A 567 -6.35 -24.72 -23.40
N ASP A 568 -7.16 -24.23 -22.46
CA ASP A 568 -8.35 -24.88 -21.96
C ASP A 568 -9.48 -23.86 -21.76
N TYR A 569 -10.36 -23.80 -22.75
CA TYR A 569 -11.49 -22.89 -22.72
C TYR A 569 -12.55 -23.29 -21.69
N GLU A 570 -12.68 -24.57 -21.33
CA GLU A 570 -13.70 -25.02 -20.36
C GLU A 570 -13.37 -24.50 -18.96
N THR A 571 -12.11 -24.61 -18.53
CA THR A 571 -11.66 -24.06 -17.25
C THR A 571 -11.68 -22.53 -17.24
N ALA A 572 -11.34 -21.89 -18.36
CA ALA A 572 -11.46 -20.43 -18.48
C ALA A 572 -12.90 -19.95 -18.24
N VAL A 573 -13.90 -20.61 -18.84
CA VAL A 573 -15.32 -20.31 -18.62
C VAL A 573 -15.71 -20.46 -17.15
N ILE A 574 -15.24 -21.51 -16.47
CA ILE A 574 -15.53 -21.71 -15.04
C ILE A 574 -15.02 -20.52 -14.23
N HIS A 575 -13.79 -20.07 -14.48
CA HIS A 575 -13.20 -18.94 -13.76
C HIS A 575 -13.94 -17.63 -14.04
N TYR A 576 -14.25 -17.32 -15.29
CA TYR A 576 -15.02 -16.11 -15.61
C TYR A 576 -16.45 -16.17 -15.07
N ARG A 577 -17.10 -17.33 -15.10
CA ARG A 577 -18.43 -17.53 -14.53
C ARG A 577 -18.43 -17.26 -13.03
N LEU A 578 -17.46 -17.80 -12.30
CA LEU A 578 -17.31 -17.54 -10.87
C LEU A 578 -17.06 -16.06 -10.58
N ALA A 579 -16.25 -15.37 -11.39
CA ALA A 579 -15.99 -13.93 -11.24
C ALA A 579 -17.22 -13.06 -11.62
N SER A 580 -18.03 -13.51 -12.57
CA SER A 580 -19.27 -12.83 -12.97
C SER A 580 -20.39 -13.01 -11.93
N GLU A 581 -20.65 -14.24 -11.49
CA GLU A 581 -21.77 -14.56 -10.60
C GLU A 581 -21.51 -14.16 -9.14
N GLN A 582 -20.29 -14.37 -8.62
CA GLN A 582 -19.99 -14.12 -7.21
C GLN A 582 -19.54 -12.68 -6.95
N GLN A 583 -18.95 -12.02 -7.95
CA GLN A 583 -18.23 -10.75 -7.76
C GLN A 583 -18.70 -9.65 -8.71
N HIS A 584 -19.68 -9.94 -9.59
CA HIS A 584 -20.28 -8.98 -10.53
C HIS A 584 -19.26 -8.18 -11.36
N SER A 585 -18.16 -8.83 -11.76
CA SER A 585 -17.14 -8.17 -12.59
C SER A 585 -17.63 -7.96 -14.03
N ALA A 586 -17.60 -6.70 -14.50
CA ALA A 586 -17.94 -6.33 -15.86
C ALA A 586 -17.00 -6.97 -16.90
N GLN A 587 -15.70 -7.04 -16.61
CA GLN A 587 -14.73 -7.67 -17.50
C GLN A 587 -14.99 -9.18 -17.65
N ALA A 588 -15.31 -9.88 -16.56
CA ALA A 588 -15.65 -11.30 -16.62
C ALA A 588 -16.93 -11.55 -17.42
N MET A 589 -17.96 -10.70 -17.26
CA MET A 589 -19.18 -10.75 -18.06
C MET A 589 -18.90 -10.53 -19.55
N PHE A 590 -18.07 -9.54 -19.87
CA PHE A 590 -17.67 -9.28 -21.26
C PHE A 590 -16.93 -10.48 -21.87
N ASN A 591 -15.98 -11.07 -21.14
CA ASN A 591 -15.24 -12.24 -21.59
C ASN A 591 -16.18 -13.45 -21.81
N LEU A 592 -17.13 -13.70 -20.91
CA LEU A 592 -18.16 -14.74 -21.11
C LEU A 592 -19.03 -14.46 -22.34
N GLY A 593 -19.43 -13.21 -22.56
CA GLY A 593 -20.18 -12.81 -23.74
C GLY A 593 -19.42 -13.18 -25.02
N TYR A 594 -18.13 -12.87 -25.06
CA TYR A 594 -17.26 -13.24 -26.19
C TYR A 594 -17.13 -14.76 -26.37
N MET A 595 -16.97 -15.52 -25.29
CA MET A 595 -16.89 -16.99 -25.37
C MET A 595 -18.20 -17.61 -25.87
N HIS A 596 -19.36 -17.06 -25.50
CA HIS A 596 -20.67 -17.47 -26.02
C HIS A 596 -20.87 -17.06 -27.50
N GLU A 597 -20.36 -15.90 -27.90
CA GLU A 597 -20.39 -15.44 -29.30
C GLU A 597 -19.61 -16.38 -30.22
N LYS A 598 -18.40 -16.78 -29.81
CA LYS A 598 -17.51 -17.63 -30.62
C LYS A 598 -17.70 -19.13 -30.40
N GLY A 599 -18.39 -19.55 -29.34
CA GLY A 599 -18.54 -20.96 -28.98
C GLY A 599 -17.26 -21.62 -28.46
N LEU A 600 -16.43 -20.87 -27.72
CA LEU A 600 -15.15 -21.35 -27.17
C LEU A 600 -15.38 -22.02 -25.81
N GLY A 601 -15.17 -23.34 -25.70
CA GLY A 601 -15.36 -24.11 -24.45
C GLY A 601 -16.82 -24.27 -24.01
N ILE A 602 -17.76 -23.64 -24.72
CA ILE A 602 -19.20 -23.69 -24.47
C ILE A 602 -19.94 -23.65 -25.81
N LYS A 603 -21.18 -24.12 -25.81
CA LYS A 603 -22.04 -24.02 -26.99
C LYS A 603 -22.28 -22.55 -27.35
N GLN A 604 -22.13 -22.24 -28.63
CA GLN A 604 -22.42 -20.92 -29.17
C GLN A 604 -23.89 -20.53 -28.91
N ASP A 605 -24.09 -19.37 -28.30
CA ASP A 605 -25.41 -18.79 -28.01
C ASP A 605 -25.34 -17.26 -28.08
N ILE A 606 -25.80 -16.73 -29.20
CA ILE A 606 -25.73 -15.29 -29.50
C ILE A 606 -26.65 -14.47 -28.60
N HIS A 607 -27.80 -15.02 -28.20
CA HIS A 607 -28.73 -14.31 -27.32
C HIS A 607 -28.15 -14.18 -25.92
N LEU A 608 -27.50 -15.24 -25.44
CA LEU A 608 -26.82 -15.22 -24.16
C LEU A 608 -25.58 -14.32 -24.22
N ALA A 609 -24.83 -14.31 -25.33
CA ALA A 609 -23.72 -13.39 -25.54
C ALA A 609 -24.16 -11.92 -25.43
N LYS A 610 -25.22 -11.53 -26.16
CA LYS A 610 -25.81 -10.18 -26.06
C LYS A 610 -26.20 -9.84 -24.63
N ARG A 611 -26.86 -10.78 -23.92
CA ARG A 611 -27.27 -10.58 -22.53
C ARG A 611 -26.06 -10.31 -21.62
N PHE A 612 -24.98 -11.05 -21.77
CA PHE A 612 -23.76 -10.82 -20.98
C PHE A 612 -23.11 -9.48 -21.30
N TYR A 613 -23.11 -9.05 -22.56
CA TYR A 613 -22.66 -7.71 -22.93
C TYR A 613 -23.53 -6.61 -22.30
N ASP A 614 -24.85 -6.73 -22.39
CA ASP A 614 -25.77 -5.78 -21.75
C ASP A 614 -25.52 -5.72 -20.22
N MET A 615 -25.37 -6.87 -19.56
CA MET A 615 -25.02 -6.96 -18.13
C MET A 615 -23.67 -6.31 -17.79
N ALA A 616 -22.66 -6.46 -18.65
CA ALA A 616 -21.35 -5.84 -18.45
C ALA A 616 -21.44 -4.31 -18.50
N ALA A 617 -22.23 -3.75 -19.44
CA ALA A 617 -22.45 -2.31 -19.56
C ALA A 617 -23.25 -1.71 -18.39
N GLU A 618 -24.15 -2.49 -17.80
CA GLU A 618 -24.87 -2.11 -16.57
C GLU A 618 -23.96 -2.17 -15.33
N ALA A 619 -23.02 -3.11 -15.29
CA ALA A 619 -22.14 -3.33 -14.15
C ALA A 619 -21.05 -2.24 -13.99
N SER A 620 -20.52 -1.69 -15.10
CA SER A 620 -19.51 -0.63 -15.03
C SER A 620 -19.66 0.40 -16.17
N PRO A 621 -19.51 1.71 -15.89
CA PRO A 621 -19.49 2.73 -16.93
C PRO A 621 -18.33 2.54 -17.91
N ASP A 622 -17.19 2.02 -17.45
CA ASP A 622 -16.01 1.80 -18.28
C ASP A 622 -16.23 0.72 -19.35
N ALA A 623 -17.17 -0.20 -19.09
CA ALA A 623 -17.53 -1.27 -20.02
C ALA A 623 -18.50 -0.83 -21.12
N GLN A 624 -19.15 0.35 -21.02
CA GLN A 624 -20.17 0.78 -21.97
C GLN A 624 -19.64 0.94 -23.40
N VAL A 625 -18.46 1.54 -23.56
CA VAL A 625 -17.87 1.74 -24.89
C VAL A 625 -17.44 0.41 -25.53
N PRO A 626 -16.67 -0.47 -24.84
CA PRO A 626 -16.36 -1.80 -25.37
C PRO A 626 -17.61 -2.62 -25.74
N VAL A 627 -18.63 -2.62 -24.87
CA VAL A 627 -19.89 -3.33 -25.11
C VAL A 627 -20.62 -2.77 -26.32
N PHE A 628 -20.72 -1.44 -26.45
CA PHE A 628 -21.38 -0.82 -27.59
C PHE A 628 -20.74 -1.26 -28.92
N LEU A 629 -19.40 -1.23 -28.98
CA LEU A 629 -18.68 -1.70 -30.15
C LEU A 629 -18.97 -3.19 -30.42
N ALA A 630 -18.95 -4.04 -29.39
CA ALA A 630 -19.20 -5.47 -29.53
C ALA A 630 -20.63 -5.76 -30.03
N LEU A 631 -21.63 -5.03 -29.54
CA LEU A 631 -23.01 -5.11 -30.01
C LEU A 631 -23.18 -4.59 -31.44
N CYS A 632 -22.46 -3.53 -31.83
CA CYS A 632 -22.44 -3.06 -33.22
C CYS A 632 -21.85 -4.10 -34.16
N LYS A 633 -20.73 -4.73 -33.79
CA LYS A 633 -20.14 -5.85 -34.52
C LYS A 633 -21.15 -6.99 -34.65
N LEU A 634 -21.78 -7.40 -33.55
CA LEU A 634 -22.76 -8.49 -33.55
C LEU A 634 -23.95 -8.20 -34.46
N GLY A 635 -24.45 -6.96 -34.44
CA GLY A 635 -25.51 -6.50 -35.32
C GLY A 635 -25.10 -6.50 -36.81
N LEU A 636 -23.84 -6.15 -37.11
CA LEU A 636 -23.31 -6.17 -38.48
C LEU A 636 -23.19 -7.61 -39.01
N ILE A 637 -22.69 -8.55 -38.19
CA ILE A 637 -22.61 -9.97 -38.55
C ILE A 637 -24.01 -10.51 -38.84
N TYR A 638 -24.98 -10.25 -37.95
CA TYR A 638 -26.36 -10.70 -38.14
C TYR A 638 -27.02 -10.09 -39.38
N ALA A 639 -26.72 -8.81 -39.69
CA ALA A 639 -27.19 -8.17 -40.91
C ALA A 639 -26.60 -8.81 -42.17
N LEU A 640 -25.32 -9.22 -42.14
CA LEU A 640 -24.68 -9.94 -43.24
C LEU A 640 -25.28 -11.35 -43.44
N GLU A 641 -25.47 -12.10 -42.36
CA GLU A 641 -26.14 -13.42 -42.41
C GLU A 641 -27.56 -13.30 -42.97
N TYR A 642 -28.34 -12.33 -42.51
CA TYR A 642 -29.68 -12.08 -43.01
C TYR A 642 -29.71 -11.72 -44.50
N LEU A 643 -28.73 -10.95 -44.98
CA LEU A 643 -28.59 -10.63 -46.41
C LEU A 643 -28.20 -11.87 -47.25
N GLN A 644 -27.41 -12.79 -46.71
CA GLN A 644 -27.08 -14.05 -47.37
C GLN A 644 -28.32 -14.95 -47.53
N ASP A 645 -29.18 -15.00 -46.51
CA ASP A 645 -30.42 -15.80 -46.51
C ASP A 645 -31.50 -15.27 -47.49
N LEU A 646 -31.48 -13.96 -47.81
CA LEU A 646 -32.50 -13.29 -48.62
C LEU A 646 -32.39 -13.43 -50.16
N ASN A 647 -31.40 -14.17 -50.68
CA ASN A 647 -31.09 -14.47 -52.11
C ASN A 647 -29.89 -13.71 -52.71
N LEU A 648 -28.68 -14.25 -52.53
CA LEU A 648 -27.53 -14.07 -53.45
C LEU A 648 -26.58 -15.29 -53.33
N LYS A 649 -27.12 -16.50 -53.52
CA LYS A 649 -26.34 -17.75 -53.46
C LYS A 649 -25.13 -17.81 -54.42
N ASP A 650 -25.09 -16.95 -55.44
CA ASP A 650 -24.05 -16.95 -56.47
C ASP A 650 -22.99 -15.83 -56.37
N LEU A 651 -23.09 -14.88 -55.41
CA LEU A 651 -22.12 -13.76 -55.33
C LEU A 651 -21.31 -13.72 -54.02
N LEU A 652 -21.82 -14.28 -52.91
CA LEU A 652 -21.25 -14.10 -51.57
C LEU A 652 -21.08 -15.39 -50.77
N SER A 653 -21.42 -16.55 -51.32
CA SER A 653 -21.37 -17.85 -50.63
C SER A 653 -19.95 -18.38 -50.34
N GLN A 654 -18.91 -17.62 -50.66
CA GLN A 654 -17.50 -18.00 -50.48
C GLN A 654 -16.70 -17.03 -49.62
N VAL A 655 -17.31 -15.98 -49.06
CA VAL A 655 -16.57 -15.03 -48.22
C VAL A 655 -16.61 -15.51 -46.77
N ASP A 656 -15.76 -16.49 -46.48
CA ASP A 656 -15.41 -16.82 -45.11
C ASP A 656 -14.45 -15.72 -44.62
N LEU A 657 -14.97 -14.79 -43.82
CA LEU A 657 -14.23 -13.61 -43.36
C LEU A 657 -12.95 -14.00 -42.60
N ASP A 658 -13.01 -15.12 -41.88
CA ASP A 658 -11.87 -15.68 -41.15
C ASP A 658 -10.75 -16.15 -42.11
N GLN A 659 -11.11 -16.61 -43.30
CA GLN A 659 -10.15 -17.04 -44.33
C GLN A 659 -9.64 -15.87 -45.19
N LEU A 660 -10.47 -14.84 -45.41
CA LEU A 660 -10.14 -13.69 -46.25
C LEU A 660 -9.26 -12.66 -45.52
N LEU A 661 -9.59 -12.37 -44.26
CA LEU A 661 -9.03 -11.27 -43.48
C LEU A 661 -8.29 -11.75 -42.23
N GLY A 662 -8.25 -13.06 -42.02
CA GLY A 662 -7.66 -13.70 -40.85
C GLY A 662 -8.67 -13.85 -39.69
N PRO A 663 -8.33 -14.68 -38.69
CA PRO A 663 -9.23 -15.03 -37.59
C PRO A 663 -9.56 -13.87 -36.65
N GLU A 664 -8.80 -12.76 -36.70
CA GLU A 664 -9.00 -11.57 -35.86
C GLU A 664 -9.57 -10.38 -36.65
N TRP A 665 -10.30 -10.64 -37.75
CA TRP A 665 -10.88 -9.55 -38.55
C TRP A 665 -11.85 -8.66 -37.76
N ASP A 666 -12.49 -9.24 -36.75
CA ASP A 666 -13.36 -8.51 -35.84
C ASP A 666 -12.64 -7.38 -35.09
N LEU A 667 -11.36 -7.54 -34.78
CA LEU A 667 -10.54 -6.50 -34.16
C LEU A 667 -10.37 -5.30 -35.10
N TYR A 668 -10.14 -5.53 -36.40
CA TYR A 668 -10.08 -4.47 -37.40
C TYR A 668 -11.43 -3.77 -37.58
N LEU A 669 -12.53 -4.52 -37.59
CA LEU A 669 -13.86 -3.94 -37.70
C LEU A 669 -14.17 -3.01 -36.51
N MET A 670 -13.85 -3.48 -35.29
CA MET A 670 -14.08 -2.73 -34.06
C MET A 670 -13.25 -1.44 -34.01
N THR A 671 -11.99 -1.48 -34.45
CA THR A 671 -11.14 -0.28 -34.54
C THR A 671 -11.67 0.74 -35.55
N VAL A 672 -12.19 0.29 -36.70
CA VAL A 672 -12.82 1.18 -37.69
C VAL A 672 -14.08 1.84 -37.11
N ILE A 673 -14.94 1.08 -36.42
CA ILE A 673 -16.13 1.62 -35.75
C ILE A 673 -15.73 2.63 -34.67
N ALA A 674 -14.69 2.33 -33.87
CA ALA A 674 -14.18 3.22 -32.84
C ALA A 674 -13.62 4.53 -33.42
N LEU A 675 -12.88 4.46 -34.54
CA LEU A 675 -12.39 5.65 -35.24
C LEU A 675 -13.56 6.49 -35.80
N LEU A 676 -14.57 5.86 -36.38
CA LEU A 676 -15.78 6.56 -36.84
C LEU A 676 -16.51 7.23 -35.67
N LEU A 677 -16.67 6.53 -34.54
CA LEU A 677 -17.26 7.11 -33.33
C LEU A 677 -16.43 8.30 -32.82
N GLY A 678 -15.10 8.16 -32.77
CA GLY A 678 -14.18 9.21 -32.36
C GLY A 678 -14.23 10.44 -33.26
N THR A 679 -14.31 10.25 -34.58
CA THR A 679 -14.47 11.35 -35.55
C THR A 679 -15.81 12.05 -35.41
N VAL A 680 -16.90 11.31 -35.16
CA VAL A 680 -18.23 11.89 -34.89
C VAL A 680 -18.21 12.69 -33.59
N ILE A 681 -17.63 12.18 -32.52
CA ILE A 681 -17.50 12.89 -31.23
C ILE A 681 -16.65 14.15 -31.40
N ALA A 682 -15.51 14.05 -32.08
CA ALA A 682 -14.63 15.20 -32.35
C ALA A 682 -15.35 16.26 -33.21
N TYR A 683 -16.11 15.84 -34.21
CA TYR A 683 -16.93 16.74 -35.03
C TYR A 683 -18.01 17.43 -34.19
N ARG A 684 -18.68 16.69 -33.29
CA ARG A 684 -19.72 17.22 -32.39
C ARG A 684 -19.16 18.18 -31.34
N GLN A 685 -18.00 17.86 -30.76
CA GLN A 685 -17.27 18.76 -29.84
C GLN A 685 -16.83 20.05 -30.54
N ARG A 686 -16.33 19.96 -31.78
CA ARG A 686 -16.01 21.15 -32.60
C ARG A 686 -17.25 22.01 -32.87
N GLN A 687 -18.40 21.41 -33.16
CA GLN A 687 -19.65 22.16 -33.32
C GLN A 687 -20.08 22.87 -32.03
N HIS A 688 -19.90 22.24 -30.86
CA HIS A 688 -20.19 22.89 -29.57
C HIS A 688 -19.23 24.05 -29.25
N GLN A 689 -17.97 23.97 -29.66
CA GLN A 689 -17.00 25.07 -29.51
C GLN A 689 -17.25 26.22 -30.49
N ALA A 690 -17.92 25.97 -31.62
CA ALA A 690 -18.26 26.97 -32.62
C ALA A 690 -19.49 27.83 -32.26
N VAL A 691 -20.17 27.55 -31.15
CA VAL A 691 -21.25 28.41 -30.64
C VAL A 691 -20.63 29.55 -29.80
N PRO A 692 -20.73 30.82 -30.22
CA PRO A 692 -20.18 31.93 -29.44
C PRO A 692 -20.86 31.98 -28.07
N ARG A 693 -20.05 32.01 -26.99
CA ARG A 693 -20.57 32.27 -25.64
C ARG A 693 -21.28 33.62 -25.64
N ALA A 694 -22.56 33.63 -25.24
CA ALA A 694 -23.31 34.86 -25.03
C ALA A 694 -22.54 35.76 -24.04
N PRO A 695 -22.49 37.09 -24.27
CA PRO A 695 -21.82 38.01 -23.36
C PRO A 695 -22.43 37.89 -21.96
N PRO A 696 -21.62 38.03 -20.89
CA PRO A 696 -22.13 37.97 -19.52
C PRO A 696 -23.23 39.02 -19.33
N ALA A 697 -24.36 38.59 -18.75
CA ALA A 697 -25.47 39.49 -18.47
C ALA A 697 -25.00 40.64 -17.55
N PRO A 698 -25.49 41.87 -17.76
CA PRO A 698 -25.14 43.01 -16.91
C PRO A 698 -25.55 42.71 -15.45
N PRO A 699 -24.76 43.20 -14.46
CA PRO A 699 -25.05 42.97 -13.05
C PRO A 699 -26.46 43.45 -12.71
N ARG A 700 -27.24 42.59 -12.06
CA ARG A 700 -28.59 42.94 -11.59
C ARG A 700 -28.48 44.10 -10.59
N PRO A 701 -29.36 45.11 -10.67
CA PRO A 701 -29.44 46.13 -9.64
C PRO A 701 -29.74 45.50 -8.28
N PRO A 702 -29.24 46.07 -7.17
CA PRO A 702 -29.44 45.52 -5.84
C PRO A 702 -30.94 45.37 -5.54
N ALA A 703 -31.32 44.17 -5.10
CA ALA A 703 -32.67 43.84 -4.71
C ALA A 703 -33.14 44.79 -3.59
N GLN A 704 -34.33 45.37 -3.77
CA GLN A 704 -35.01 46.07 -2.69
C GLN A 704 -35.36 45.06 -1.58
N PRO A 705 -35.27 45.44 -0.30
CA PRO A 705 -35.61 44.54 0.80
C PRO A 705 -37.08 44.13 0.71
N GLU A 706 -37.32 42.83 0.55
CA GLU A 706 -38.65 42.22 0.56
C GLU A 706 -39.35 42.49 1.90
N GLN A 707 -40.56 43.04 1.81
CA GLN A 707 -41.52 43.04 2.91
C GLN A 707 -42.03 41.60 3.13
N PRO A 708 -42.20 41.15 4.37
CA PRO A 708 -42.67 39.79 4.65
C PRO A 708 -44.10 39.61 4.12
N ALA A 709 -44.27 38.66 3.22
CA ALA A 709 -45.56 38.23 2.68
C ALA A 709 -46.39 37.56 3.77
N GLY A 710 -47.65 38.00 3.90
CA GLY A 710 -48.63 37.44 4.82
C GLY A 710 -49.07 36.02 4.45
N GLU A 711 -49.38 35.26 5.49
CA GLU A 711 -49.96 33.92 5.44
C GLU A 711 -51.29 33.91 4.65
N PRO A 712 -51.54 32.91 3.77
CA PRO A 712 -52.87 32.67 3.24
C PRO A 712 -53.66 31.73 4.15
N GLU A 713 -54.82 32.23 4.60
CA GLU A 713 -55.87 31.52 5.33
C GLU A 713 -56.48 30.35 4.54
N GLU A 714 -57.06 29.43 5.31
CA GLU A 714 -57.84 28.25 4.94
C GLU A 714 -58.94 28.49 3.88
N GLN A 715 -59.10 27.52 2.98
CA GLN A 715 -60.41 27.01 2.52
C GLN A 715 -60.29 25.60 1.94
#